data_AF-A0A6A5GEH5-F1
#
_entry.id   AF-A0A6A5GEH5-F1
#
_cell.length_a   1.000
_cell.length_b   1.000
_cell.length_c   1.000
_cell.angle_alpha   90.00
_cell.angle_beta   90.00
_cell.angle_gamma   90.00
#
_symmetry.space_group_name_H-M   'P 1'
#
loop_
_entity.id
_entity.type
_entity.pdbx_description
1 polymer ?
#
loop_
_entity_poly.entity_id
_entity_poly.type
_entity_poly.pdbx_seq_one_letter_code
_entity_poly.pdbx_strand_id
1 'polypeptide(L)'
;MNTGQLFSTGDMRAEVSRSLVDYSNVSQSTLRYNSSTSPSSPYLINGTDRFEWYRQQMYSNLNIKKPETASNISTLYAYEFEHEITVTTTSWKRLGYRVYCRYVDRNDMEVGEPFESFTYPEYIVTCKKRKGTSKIGLSVEKNGEFQPIPIVDRMLKKSKYELSMCISAIYGSEPKWLMFIEMIEHFKMQGVQHFYVHIFNASNYDLRVINDYVRTGELEVHYLIERDSRTDDRWQKVNIADCLIWSRLESKWTIFADLDERIYMTNYTGTILDYVREVKNEDVASIQFRQQWIMKTELMPEKYEGEKQIDTWMPTHRWHNSSGIGSPGHTAKCIIDSSKVFKMFIHRPTQFFPLLNKTYIQKVVNPEEGIIRHYRDQNLGSWGRKWLKGILKFGPFRRRLDSQSDENMNTSGLIDGMDRFEWYSMKLNNSLKTADKVSTLYAYEFEHEITITVTSWNFIGYRVFCRYIDENDMEIGKPFESFTYPEYIVTCKKRKGTRKIGLSVEKNGDYQSLPIVNRMLKKPTYELSMCIATLYGDEPKWLMFIEMIEHYKLQGVQHFYLHIHNASNYDLKVINEYVRTGELEVHYLLERDHRADDHWHMVNIADCLIWSRGESKWTIFADLDERILMTKYPGTILDYVRDIDDEEVGSLQFRQQWVLKTELMPEKYKGRDQLNEWMPTHRWHTSTGIGPTGHTAKCIVDTSKVFKMFIHYVVEFFPTPDGNFVEVGVAPEEGLVRSQMNKYFQLGAVFIVFLFLFDILLNNSSFSSKVQYPCFSTKNEYSNNVKLDKLLSEIDVVGTTVEPTVEPTAEYKIDGVDRFHWYLKKTAGNLLQNAPNISTLYAYEFEHEITVTTTSWKMIRLRVYCRYLDKNENDIGDPFESFTYPEYIVSCPKREGTKRIGLSVTPNGEFVPLPLVDRMLKKPKYELSMCVATLYGSEAKWLLFIEMIEHFKLQGVQHFYIHIHNASNYDLKVINDYVRTGEVEVHYLLERDQRTDNHWHMVNIADCLIWSRGESKWTIFADLDERLLMTEYPGTILDYVREIRNESIAGIQFRQQWVLKTELMPETYEGDSQIDAWMPTHRFRNSSAIGPVGHTAKCIIDTSKVFIMWVHSVTEFFPGKGYALHKLTPEEGLVRHYRDQTLGNWGEKWLNETLKFGPLRETDYPKKYLGKLTENVKRRAKYVYGNEFD
;
A
#
# COMPACT_ATOMS: atom_id res chain seq x y z
N MET A 1 -28.49 11.88 26.93
CA MET A 1 -29.29 13.07 27.26
C MET A 1 -29.54 13.87 25.98
N ASN A 2 -30.31 14.96 26.03
CA ASN A 2 -30.80 15.66 24.83
C ASN A 2 -29.96 16.92 24.50
N THR A 3 -30.24 17.57 23.36
CA THR A 3 -29.52 18.72 22.73
C THR A 3 -28.16 18.34 22.10
N GLY A 4 -27.78 18.78 20.90
CA GLY A 4 -28.56 19.43 19.83
C GLY A 4 -28.40 20.95 19.71
N GLN A 5 -27.47 21.39 18.85
CA GLN A 5 -27.30 22.77 18.39
C GLN A 5 -26.88 22.81 16.91
N LEU A 6 -27.26 23.88 16.20
CA LEU A 6 -26.95 24.12 14.78
C LEU A 6 -25.85 25.16 14.63
N PHE A 7 -25.01 25.01 13.60
CA PHE A 7 -24.39 26.11 12.86
C PHE A 7 -24.59 25.82 11.37
N SER A 8 -25.37 26.60 10.60
CA SER A 8 -25.23 28.03 10.24
C SER A 8 -24.31 28.25 9.03
N THR A 9 -24.81 27.91 7.84
CA THR A 9 -24.26 28.38 6.55
C THR A 9 -24.88 29.73 6.17
N GLY A 10 -24.06 30.68 5.72
CA GLY A 10 -24.48 32.05 5.40
C GLY A 10 -25.07 32.22 4.00
N ASP A 11 -25.83 33.30 3.81
CA ASP A 11 -26.52 33.66 2.55
C ASP A 11 -25.59 33.83 1.34
N MET A 12 -26.07 33.40 0.17
CA MET A 12 -26.00 34.22 -1.05
C MET A 12 -27.36 34.22 -1.74
N ARG A 13 -27.87 35.43 -2.04
CA ARG A 13 -29.21 35.64 -2.61
C ARG A 13 -29.18 35.63 -4.14
N ALA A 14 -30.22 35.04 -4.73
CA ALA A 14 -30.73 35.39 -6.05
C ALA A 14 -32.27 35.37 -6.00
N GLU A 15 -32.93 36.12 -6.87
CA GLU A 15 -34.26 36.69 -6.57
C GLU A 15 -35.46 35.80 -6.95
N VAL A 16 -36.57 36.03 -6.24
CA VAL A 16 -37.88 35.40 -6.49
C VAL A 16 -38.72 36.29 -7.39
N SER A 17 -39.29 35.72 -8.45
CA SER A 17 -40.44 36.29 -9.15
C SER A 17 -41.68 35.41 -8.93
N ARG A 18 -42.80 36.03 -8.54
CA ARG A 18 -44.10 35.38 -8.33
C ARG A 18 -45.09 35.82 -9.41
N SER A 19 -45.97 34.91 -9.82
CA SER A 19 -47.30 35.27 -10.32
C SER A 19 -48.32 34.25 -9.82
N LEU A 20 -49.45 34.73 -9.28
CA LEU A 20 -50.61 33.90 -8.93
C LEU A 20 -51.70 34.07 -9.98
N VAL A 21 -52.42 32.99 -10.29
CA VAL A 21 -53.83 33.03 -10.73
C VAL A 21 -54.55 31.85 -10.06
N ASP A 22 -55.84 32.01 -9.77
CA ASP A 22 -56.67 31.10 -8.97
C ASP A 22 -58.01 30.79 -9.71
N TYR A 23 -58.93 30.13 -9.01
CA TYR A 23 -60.35 29.89 -9.34
C TYR A 23 -60.77 28.65 -10.14
N SER A 24 -62.09 28.43 -10.13
CA SER A 24 -62.79 27.15 -10.25
C SER A 24 -64.14 27.32 -10.97
N ASN A 25 -64.67 26.26 -11.60
CA ASN A 25 -66.01 25.69 -11.30
C ASN A 25 -66.59 24.74 -12.38
N VAL A 26 -67.21 23.65 -11.90
CA VAL A 26 -68.53 23.08 -12.29
C VAL A 26 -68.90 22.91 -13.78
N SER A 27 -69.15 21.66 -14.20
CA SER A 27 -70.47 21.19 -14.67
C SER A 27 -70.48 19.69 -15.02
N GLN A 28 -71.68 19.08 -15.11
CA GLN A 28 -71.91 17.69 -15.56
C GLN A 28 -72.63 17.70 -16.91
N SER A 29 -72.32 16.74 -17.79
CA SER A 29 -73.14 16.39 -18.96
C SER A 29 -72.96 14.92 -19.36
N THR A 30 -73.98 14.31 -19.94
CA THR A 30 -74.06 12.85 -20.16
C THR A 30 -73.78 12.39 -21.60
N LEU A 31 -73.14 11.22 -21.69
CA LEU A 31 -73.26 10.22 -22.78
C LEU A 31 -73.04 10.68 -24.25
N ARG A 32 -71.91 10.26 -24.82
CA ARG A 32 -71.87 9.51 -26.10
C ARG A 32 -70.54 8.77 -26.24
N TYR A 33 -70.61 7.49 -26.62
CA TYR A 33 -69.44 6.73 -27.07
C TYR A 33 -69.14 7.14 -28.51
N ASN A 34 -67.94 7.64 -28.80
CA ASN A 34 -67.49 7.86 -30.17
C ASN A 34 -65.97 7.75 -30.28
N SER A 35 -65.49 7.05 -31.30
CA SER A 35 -64.07 6.73 -31.48
C SER A 35 -63.30 7.86 -32.15
N SER A 36 -62.93 8.88 -31.36
CA SER A 36 -62.02 9.93 -31.78
C SER A 36 -61.10 10.33 -30.63
N THR A 37 -59.80 10.20 -30.86
CA THR A 37 -58.66 10.58 -30.00
C THR A 37 -58.92 11.75 -29.04
N SER A 38 -59.48 11.47 -27.87
CA SER A 38 -59.49 12.41 -26.75
C SER A 38 -58.06 12.51 -26.21
N PRO A 39 -57.56 13.71 -25.84
CA PRO A 39 -56.33 13.80 -25.05
C PRO A 39 -56.52 12.93 -23.80
N SER A 40 -55.55 12.06 -23.53
CA SER A 40 -55.66 11.03 -22.51
C SER A 40 -56.03 11.65 -21.17
N SER A 41 -57.21 11.29 -20.64
CA SER A 41 -57.57 11.69 -19.27
C SER A 41 -56.43 11.21 -18.35
N PRO A 42 -55.86 12.08 -17.50
CA PRO A 42 -54.63 11.80 -16.76
C PRO A 42 -54.74 10.54 -15.86
N TYR A 43 -55.97 10.17 -15.51
CA TYR A 43 -56.29 8.99 -14.72
C TYR A 43 -56.47 7.70 -15.56
N LEU A 44 -56.12 7.64 -16.84
CA LEU A 44 -56.27 6.42 -17.64
C LEU A 44 -55.00 5.57 -17.72
N ILE A 45 -55.16 4.25 -17.54
CA ILE A 45 -54.16 3.23 -17.89
C ILE A 45 -54.73 2.43 -19.08
N ASN A 46 -54.09 2.55 -20.24
CA ASN A 46 -54.49 1.92 -21.50
C ASN A 46 -55.99 2.07 -21.86
N GLY A 47 -56.56 3.26 -21.61
CA GLY A 47 -57.95 3.59 -21.90
C GLY A 47 -58.96 3.33 -20.77
N THR A 48 -58.60 2.55 -19.75
CA THR A 48 -59.43 2.29 -18.56
C THR A 48 -59.05 3.25 -17.42
N ASP A 49 -59.99 3.67 -16.56
CA ASP A 49 -59.65 4.40 -15.33
C ASP A 49 -58.63 3.61 -14.49
N ARG A 50 -57.61 4.26 -13.98
CA ARG A 50 -56.46 3.71 -13.26
C ARG A 50 -56.86 2.88 -12.04
N PHE A 51 -57.84 3.33 -11.24
CA PHE A 51 -58.32 2.60 -10.06
C PHE A 51 -59.19 1.42 -10.46
N GLU A 52 -59.98 1.57 -11.53
CA GLU A 52 -60.73 0.46 -12.13
C GLU A 52 -59.79 -0.57 -12.78
N TRP A 53 -58.68 -0.15 -13.40
CA TRP A 53 -57.65 -1.03 -13.95
C TRP A 53 -56.98 -1.83 -12.82
N TYR A 54 -56.57 -1.18 -11.72
CA TYR A 54 -56.05 -1.90 -10.54
C TYR A 54 -57.06 -2.91 -9.98
N ARG A 55 -58.35 -2.55 -9.91
CA ARG A 55 -59.44 -3.44 -9.49
C ARG A 55 -59.61 -4.63 -10.45
N GLN A 56 -59.54 -4.42 -11.76
CA GLN A 56 -59.61 -5.48 -12.77
C GLN A 56 -58.39 -6.41 -12.70
N GLN A 57 -57.18 -5.86 -12.54
CA GLN A 57 -55.98 -6.66 -12.30
C GLN A 57 -56.08 -7.48 -11.02
N MET A 58 -56.61 -6.91 -9.94
CA MET A 58 -56.85 -7.62 -8.68
C MET A 58 -57.81 -8.82 -8.89
N TYR A 59 -58.99 -8.60 -9.44
CA TYR A 59 -59.96 -9.67 -9.65
C TYR A 59 -59.45 -10.75 -10.63
N SER A 60 -58.84 -10.34 -11.75
CA SER A 60 -58.33 -11.29 -12.76
C SER A 60 -57.15 -12.13 -12.28
N ASN A 61 -56.30 -11.62 -11.38
CA ASN A 61 -55.14 -12.36 -10.87
C ASN A 61 -55.41 -13.14 -9.58
N LEU A 62 -56.47 -12.81 -8.83
CA LEU A 62 -56.77 -13.44 -7.54
C LEU A 62 -58.04 -14.31 -7.55
N ASN A 63 -58.84 -14.28 -8.63
CA ASN A 63 -60.07 -15.08 -8.78
C ASN A 63 -61.13 -14.84 -7.67
N ILE A 64 -61.08 -13.67 -7.02
CA ILE A 64 -61.94 -13.27 -5.91
C ILE A 64 -63.36 -12.97 -6.42
N LYS A 65 -64.38 -13.59 -5.82
CA LYS A 65 -65.79 -13.31 -6.15
C LYS A 65 -66.40 -12.14 -5.37
N LYS A 66 -65.87 -11.82 -4.19
CA LYS A 66 -66.24 -10.67 -3.36
C LYS A 66 -65.06 -10.33 -2.43
N PRO A 67 -64.62 -9.06 -2.30
CA PRO A 67 -63.47 -8.71 -1.48
C PRO A 67 -63.80 -8.83 0.02
N GLU A 68 -62.85 -9.35 0.78
CA GLU A 68 -62.93 -9.44 2.24
C GLU A 68 -62.60 -8.08 2.87
N THR A 69 -63.08 -7.84 4.10
CA THR A 69 -62.73 -6.64 4.90
C THR A 69 -61.76 -7.08 6.00
N ALA A 70 -60.77 -6.25 6.32
CA ALA A 70 -59.74 -6.59 7.30
C ALA A 70 -60.28 -6.63 8.74
N SER A 71 -59.44 -7.10 9.67
CA SER A 71 -59.65 -6.86 11.11
C SER A 71 -58.81 -5.68 11.62
N ASN A 72 -57.69 -5.38 10.96
CA ASN A 72 -56.80 -4.25 11.22
C ASN A 72 -56.02 -3.89 9.94
N ILE A 73 -55.47 -2.67 9.89
CA ILE A 73 -54.55 -2.21 8.85
C ILE A 73 -53.48 -1.32 9.49
N SER A 74 -52.21 -1.49 9.09
CA SER A 74 -51.08 -0.67 9.53
C SER A 74 -50.38 -0.05 8.32
N THR A 75 -50.35 1.28 8.27
CA THR A 75 -49.63 2.09 7.28
C THR A 75 -48.14 2.16 7.57
N LEU A 76 -47.33 2.34 6.54
CA LEU A 76 -45.88 2.52 6.63
C LEU A 76 -45.47 3.91 6.11
N TYR A 77 -45.41 4.10 4.79
CA TYR A 77 -45.15 5.40 4.14
C TYR A 77 -46.24 5.76 3.12
N ALA A 78 -46.26 7.02 2.69
CA ALA A 78 -47.17 7.51 1.67
C ALA A 78 -46.43 8.41 0.68
N TYR A 79 -46.65 8.20 -0.61
CA TYR A 79 -45.92 8.85 -1.69
C TYR A 79 -46.91 9.44 -2.71
N GLU A 80 -46.76 10.73 -3.03
CA GLU A 80 -47.60 11.43 -4.01
C GLU A 80 -46.95 11.44 -5.39
N PHE A 81 -47.60 10.77 -6.34
CA PHE A 81 -47.29 10.82 -7.77
C PHE A 81 -48.31 11.69 -8.50
N GLU A 82 -48.12 11.91 -9.80
CA GLU A 82 -48.97 12.79 -10.62
C GLU A 82 -50.47 12.48 -10.50
N HIS A 83 -50.82 11.19 -10.43
CA HIS A 83 -52.20 10.69 -10.55
C HIS A 83 -52.74 9.97 -9.31
N GLU A 84 -51.92 9.73 -8.29
CA GLU A 84 -52.28 8.92 -7.12
C GLU A 84 -51.42 9.26 -5.89
N ILE A 85 -51.96 8.99 -4.70
CA ILE A 85 -51.15 8.84 -3.49
C ILE A 85 -51.05 7.33 -3.24
N THR A 86 -49.85 6.78 -3.26
CA THR A 86 -49.61 5.36 -2.96
C THR A 86 -49.23 5.23 -1.49
N VAL A 87 -50.02 4.48 -0.72
CA VAL A 87 -49.77 4.19 0.69
C VAL A 87 -49.24 2.77 0.81
N THR A 88 -48.06 2.62 1.40
CA THR A 88 -47.45 1.33 1.70
C THR A 88 -47.86 0.89 3.09
N THR A 89 -47.94 -0.43 3.31
CA THR A 89 -48.57 -1.01 4.51
C THR A 89 -47.75 -2.18 5.04
N THR A 90 -47.77 -2.40 6.35
CA THR A 90 -47.11 -3.59 6.92
C THR A 90 -48.05 -4.79 7.02
N SER A 91 -49.38 -4.63 7.05
CA SER A 91 -50.27 -5.73 7.47
C SER A 91 -50.28 -6.97 6.56
N TRP A 92 -50.05 -8.13 7.17
CA TRP A 92 -49.93 -9.42 6.48
C TRP A 92 -51.29 -10.00 6.04
N LYS A 93 -51.28 -10.86 5.01
CA LYS A 93 -52.46 -11.56 4.47
C LYS A 93 -53.63 -10.66 4.02
N ARG A 94 -53.41 -9.36 3.80
CA ARG A 94 -54.45 -8.43 3.30
C ARG A 94 -54.58 -8.36 1.77
N LEU A 95 -53.94 -9.25 1.00
CA LEU A 95 -53.96 -9.17 -0.46
C LEU A 95 -55.39 -9.25 -1.03
N GLY A 96 -55.84 -8.20 -1.73
CA GLY A 96 -57.19 -8.09 -2.28
C GLY A 96 -58.29 -7.72 -1.26
N TYR A 97 -57.92 -7.38 -0.03
CA TYR A 97 -58.85 -6.88 0.99
C TYR A 97 -59.25 -5.43 0.69
N ARG A 98 -60.45 -5.05 1.15
CA ARG A 98 -60.93 -3.67 1.13
C ARG A 98 -60.43 -2.88 2.33
N VAL A 99 -60.06 -1.63 2.08
CA VAL A 99 -59.70 -0.59 3.06
C VAL A 99 -60.23 0.78 2.60
N TYR A 100 -60.17 1.79 3.47
CA TYR A 100 -60.58 3.16 3.15
C TYR A 100 -59.43 4.14 3.36
N CYS A 101 -59.10 4.93 2.32
CA CYS A 101 -58.14 6.02 2.43
C CYS A 101 -58.77 7.22 3.15
N ARG A 102 -58.09 7.70 4.20
CA ARG A 102 -58.46 8.82 5.07
C ARG A 102 -57.47 9.94 4.87
N TYR A 103 -57.95 11.14 4.53
CA TYR A 103 -57.14 12.24 4.06
C TYR A 103 -57.11 13.33 5.12
N VAL A 104 -55.95 13.90 5.43
CA VAL A 104 -55.78 14.85 6.53
C VAL A 104 -54.94 16.06 6.08
N ASP A 105 -55.36 17.25 6.50
CA ASP A 105 -54.72 18.52 6.15
C ASP A 105 -53.50 18.85 7.06
N ARG A 106 -53.02 20.10 7.02
CA ARG A 106 -51.89 20.57 7.85
C ARG A 106 -52.26 20.88 9.30
N ASN A 107 -53.57 20.92 9.60
CA ASN A 107 -54.14 21.23 10.91
C ASN A 107 -54.70 19.96 11.60
N ASP A 108 -54.38 18.78 11.06
CA ASP A 108 -54.88 17.47 11.48
C ASP A 108 -56.41 17.28 11.37
N MET A 109 -57.06 17.98 10.42
CA MET A 109 -58.49 17.80 10.09
C MET A 109 -58.71 16.89 8.87
N GLU A 110 -59.81 16.12 8.86
CA GLU A 110 -60.13 15.22 7.73
C GLU A 110 -60.67 15.95 6.48
N VAL A 111 -60.16 15.56 5.31
CA VAL A 111 -60.40 16.18 4.00
C VAL A 111 -61.39 15.35 3.17
N GLY A 112 -62.65 15.38 3.62
CA GLY A 112 -63.82 14.81 2.93
C GLY A 112 -63.96 13.29 2.97
N GLU A 113 -65.09 12.79 2.46
CA GLU A 113 -65.54 11.39 2.54
C GLU A 113 -64.46 10.32 2.30
N PRO A 114 -64.28 9.30 3.16
CA PRO A 114 -63.29 8.24 2.98
C PRO A 114 -63.39 7.50 1.63
N PHE A 115 -62.26 7.26 0.96
CA PHE A 115 -62.21 6.64 -0.38
C PHE A 115 -61.99 5.13 -0.29
N GLU A 116 -62.93 4.32 -0.81
CA GLU A 116 -62.79 2.86 -0.86
C GLU A 116 -61.66 2.46 -1.83
N SER A 117 -60.69 1.69 -1.33
CA SER A 117 -59.58 1.13 -2.10
C SER A 117 -59.26 -0.29 -1.64
N PHE A 118 -58.25 -0.91 -2.25
CA PHE A 118 -57.87 -2.30 -2.01
C PHE A 118 -56.36 -2.43 -1.82
N THR A 119 -55.96 -3.35 -0.95
CA THR A 119 -54.57 -3.79 -0.76
C THR A 119 -54.13 -4.68 -1.94
N TYR A 120 -53.89 -4.05 -3.10
CA TYR A 120 -53.36 -4.67 -4.31
C TYR A 120 -52.43 -3.71 -5.07
N PRO A 121 -51.16 -4.06 -5.36
CA PRO A 121 -50.47 -5.32 -5.02
C PRO A 121 -50.29 -5.62 -3.52
N GLU A 122 -49.61 -6.73 -3.18
CA GLU A 122 -49.33 -7.10 -1.78
C GLU A 122 -48.59 -5.93 -1.09
N TYR A 123 -49.08 -5.51 0.09
CA TYR A 123 -48.60 -4.37 0.89
C TYR A 123 -48.85 -2.96 0.32
N ILE A 124 -49.49 -2.81 -0.84
CA ILE A 124 -49.71 -1.51 -1.50
C ILE A 124 -51.19 -1.16 -1.54
N VAL A 125 -51.55 0.08 -1.20
CA VAL A 125 -52.90 0.65 -1.34
C VAL A 125 -52.82 1.95 -2.13
N THR A 126 -53.57 2.03 -3.23
CA THR A 126 -53.54 3.22 -4.10
C THR A 126 -54.75 4.11 -3.85
N CYS A 127 -54.52 5.35 -3.45
CA CYS A 127 -55.53 6.32 -3.04
C CYS A 127 -55.66 7.45 -4.07
N LYS A 128 -56.89 7.90 -4.34
CA LYS A 128 -57.13 9.04 -5.24
C LYS A 128 -56.67 10.35 -4.61
N LYS A 129 -55.91 11.19 -5.33
CA LYS A 129 -55.39 12.47 -4.83
C LYS A 129 -56.51 13.43 -4.37
N ARG A 130 -56.22 14.28 -3.38
CA ARG A 130 -57.11 15.38 -2.93
C ARG A 130 -56.33 16.65 -2.62
N LYS A 131 -56.74 17.77 -3.23
CA LYS A 131 -56.19 19.11 -2.96
C LYS A 131 -56.37 19.45 -1.48
N GLY A 132 -55.30 19.90 -0.82
CA GLY A 132 -55.29 20.25 0.61
C GLY A 132 -54.82 19.13 1.56
N THR A 133 -54.65 17.89 1.07
CA THR A 133 -54.06 16.81 1.87
C THR A 133 -52.57 17.08 2.14
N SER A 134 -52.09 16.76 3.34
CA SER A 134 -50.65 16.65 3.65
C SER A 134 -50.28 15.42 4.48
N LYS A 135 -51.27 14.77 5.10
CA LYS A 135 -51.14 13.46 5.74
C LYS A 135 -52.23 12.54 5.22
N ILE A 136 -51.98 11.24 5.18
CA ILE A 136 -52.96 10.24 4.77
C ILE A 136 -52.88 9.03 5.69
N GLY A 137 -53.97 8.30 5.88
CA GLY A 137 -54.00 7.03 6.60
C GLY A 137 -55.01 6.07 5.99
N LEU A 138 -55.12 4.88 6.58
CA LEU A 138 -56.04 3.84 6.17
C LEU A 138 -56.90 3.40 7.35
N SER A 139 -58.22 3.32 7.15
CA SER A 139 -59.15 2.65 8.07
C SER A 139 -59.71 1.36 7.46
N VAL A 140 -60.06 0.41 8.32
CA VAL A 140 -60.66 -0.89 7.93
C VAL A 140 -62.12 -0.69 7.50
N GLU A 141 -62.89 -0.01 8.34
CA GLU A 141 -64.24 0.44 8.05
C GLU A 141 -64.20 1.90 7.57
N LYS A 142 -65.26 2.36 6.90
CA LYS A 142 -65.31 3.70 6.32
C LYS A 142 -65.00 4.78 7.36
N ASN A 143 -65.64 4.68 8.54
CA ASN A 143 -65.49 5.64 9.64
C ASN A 143 -64.67 5.08 10.81
N GLY A 144 -63.95 3.96 10.62
CA GLY A 144 -63.16 3.32 11.67
C GLY A 144 -61.90 4.11 12.05
N GLU A 145 -61.17 3.65 13.05
CA GLU A 145 -59.89 4.26 13.44
C GLU A 145 -58.83 4.16 12.33
N PHE A 146 -57.91 5.14 12.29
CA PHE A 146 -56.75 5.18 11.42
C PHE A 146 -55.61 5.99 12.06
N GLN A 147 -54.39 5.82 11.55
CA GLN A 147 -53.26 6.68 11.88
C GLN A 147 -52.87 7.50 10.64
N PRO A 148 -52.86 8.85 10.69
CA PRO A 148 -52.32 9.68 9.62
C PRO A 148 -50.79 9.66 9.62
N ILE A 149 -50.19 9.49 8.44
CA ILE A 149 -48.75 9.59 8.18
C ILE A 149 -48.47 10.69 7.14
N PRO A 150 -47.31 11.37 7.17
CA PRO A 150 -46.96 12.41 6.21
C PRO A 150 -46.81 11.85 4.79
N ILE A 151 -47.07 12.70 3.80
CA ILE A 151 -46.93 12.38 2.37
C ILE A 151 -45.57 12.87 1.86
N VAL A 152 -44.82 11.99 1.21
CA VAL A 152 -43.55 12.28 0.50
C VAL A 152 -43.86 12.68 -0.94
N ASP A 153 -43.26 13.76 -1.42
CA ASP A 153 -43.41 14.21 -2.82
C ASP A 153 -42.56 13.36 -3.78
N ARG A 154 -43.20 12.81 -4.82
CA ARG A 154 -42.58 12.11 -5.95
C ARG A 154 -43.04 12.66 -7.30
N MET A 155 -43.47 13.92 -7.36
CA MET A 155 -43.81 14.70 -8.57
C MET A 155 -42.56 15.12 -9.41
N LEU A 156 -41.53 14.27 -9.47
CA LEU A 156 -40.21 14.62 -10.01
C LEU A 156 -40.21 14.65 -11.54
N LYS A 157 -39.92 15.82 -12.13
CA LYS A 157 -39.82 16.01 -13.60
C LYS A 157 -38.58 15.36 -14.24
N LYS A 158 -37.55 15.10 -13.45
CA LYS A 158 -36.33 14.37 -13.81
C LYS A 158 -35.86 13.64 -12.54
N SER A 159 -35.37 12.41 -12.69
CA SER A 159 -34.76 11.66 -11.60
C SER A 159 -33.54 12.38 -11.02
N LYS A 160 -33.41 12.28 -9.69
CA LYS A 160 -32.30 12.78 -8.87
C LYS A 160 -31.05 11.93 -9.12
N TYR A 161 -31.23 10.64 -9.38
CA TYR A 161 -30.16 9.66 -9.63
C TYR A 161 -30.37 8.90 -10.96
N GLU A 162 -29.26 8.53 -11.61
CA GLU A 162 -29.27 7.62 -12.77
C GLU A 162 -29.31 6.15 -12.32
N LEU A 163 -28.56 5.80 -11.28
CA LEU A 163 -28.51 4.47 -10.68
C LEU A 163 -28.50 4.55 -9.14
N SER A 164 -29.47 3.87 -8.50
CA SER A 164 -29.54 3.70 -7.04
C SER A 164 -29.72 2.23 -6.66
N MET A 165 -29.66 1.91 -5.36
CA MET A 165 -29.85 0.55 -4.84
C MET A 165 -30.88 0.50 -3.71
N CYS A 166 -31.86 -0.41 -3.85
CA CYS A 166 -32.74 -0.88 -2.79
C CYS A 166 -32.11 -2.10 -2.10
N ILE A 167 -31.80 -1.95 -0.81
CA ILE A 167 -31.20 -2.99 0.03
C ILE A 167 -32.31 -3.70 0.83
N SER A 168 -32.21 -5.01 1.01
CA SER A 168 -33.14 -5.78 1.85
C SER A 168 -33.18 -5.29 3.31
N ALA A 169 -34.34 -5.42 3.96
CA ALA A 169 -34.51 -5.03 5.36
C ALA A 169 -33.46 -5.64 6.32
N ILE A 170 -32.92 -4.82 7.21
CA ILE A 170 -31.96 -5.20 8.25
C ILE A 170 -32.71 -5.70 9.49
N TYR A 171 -32.51 -6.97 9.84
CA TYR A 171 -33.08 -7.64 11.01
C TYR A 171 -32.16 -8.77 11.53
N GLY A 172 -32.51 -9.37 12.67
CA GLY A 172 -31.78 -10.50 13.27
C GLY A 172 -30.49 -10.11 13.99
N SER A 173 -29.99 -10.99 14.86
CA SER A 173 -28.90 -10.70 15.81
C SER A 173 -27.46 -10.89 15.28
N GLU A 174 -27.27 -11.38 14.06
CA GLU A 174 -25.92 -11.44 13.45
C GLU A 174 -25.36 -10.01 13.24
N PRO A 175 -24.08 -9.73 13.53
CA PRO A 175 -23.42 -8.47 13.19
C PRO A 175 -23.39 -8.21 11.68
N LYS A 176 -23.56 -6.96 11.25
CA LYS A 176 -23.71 -6.60 9.82
C LYS A 176 -22.81 -5.48 9.34
N TRP A 177 -22.25 -4.67 10.24
CA TRP A 177 -21.44 -3.49 9.92
C TRP A 177 -20.44 -3.70 8.77
N LEU A 178 -19.64 -4.76 8.79
CA LEU A 178 -18.64 -5.05 7.74
C LEU A 178 -19.26 -5.52 6.42
N MET A 179 -20.34 -6.31 6.49
CA MET A 179 -21.12 -6.73 5.31
C MET A 179 -21.85 -5.56 4.65
N PHE A 180 -22.14 -4.52 5.43
CA PHE A 180 -22.75 -3.28 4.99
C PHE A 180 -21.72 -2.36 4.33
N ILE A 181 -20.57 -2.11 4.97
CA ILE A 181 -19.45 -1.33 4.39
C ILE A 181 -19.03 -1.93 3.03
N GLU A 182 -18.73 -3.23 3.00
CA GLU A 182 -18.32 -3.91 1.75
C GLU A 182 -19.38 -3.77 0.65
N MET A 183 -20.67 -3.89 0.98
CA MET A 183 -21.74 -3.72 0.01
C MET A 183 -21.80 -2.30 -0.54
N ILE A 184 -21.77 -1.29 0.34
CA ILE A 184 -21.87 0.12 -0.03
C ILE A 184 -20.68 0.52 -0.92
N GLU A 185 -19.46 0.20 -0.52
CA GLU A 185 -18.26 0.52 -1.32
C GLU A 185 -18.19 -0.29 -2.63
N HIS A 186 -18.54 -1.58 -2.62
CA HIS A 186 -18.65 -2.38 -3.85
C HIS A 186 -19.60 -1.73 -4.86
N PHE A 187 -20.79 -1.34 -4.43
CA PHE A 187 -21.78 -0.75 -5.33
C PHE A 187 -21.48 0.71 -5.69
N LYS A 188 -20.80 1.49 -4.85
CA LYS A 188 -20.23 2.81 -5.20
C LYS A 188 -19.21 2.69 -6.33
N MET A 189 -18.29 1.73 -6.26
CA MET A 189 -17.36 1.43 -7.36
C MET A 189 -18.08 1.00 -8.65
N GLN A 190 -19.28 0.42 -8.54
CA GLN A 190 -20.14 0.10 -9.69
C GLN A 190 -21.04 1.27 -10.16
N GLY A 191 -20.83 2.48 -9.64
CA GLY A 191 -21.53 3.70 -10.06
C GLY A 191 -22.91 3.90 -9.44
N VAL A 192 -23.24 3.20 -8.33
CA VAL A 192 -24.45 3.49 -7.56
C VAL A 192 -24.29 4.82 -6.82
N GLN A 193 -25.24 5.73 -7.02
CA GLN A 193 -25.19 7.11 -6.52
C GLN A 193 -25.97 7.33 -5.22
N HIS A 194 -26.84 6.38 -4.84
CA HIS A 194 -27.66 6.46 -3.64
C HIS A 194 -28.22 5.11 -3.20
N PHE A 195 -28.43 4.96 -1.89
CA PHE A 195 -28.83 3.72 -1.25
C PHE A 195 -30.08 3.91 -0.37
N TYR A 196 -31.07 3.05 -0.55
CA TYR A 196 -32.29 2.99 0.27
C TYR A 196 -32.26 1.75 1.16
N VAL A 197 -32.36 1.93 2.47
CA VAL A 197 -32.30 0.86 3.48
C VAL A 197 -33.55 0.85 4.34
N HIS A 198 -34.07 -0.35 4.63
CA HIS A 198 -35.06 -0.54 5.70
C HIS A 198 -34.40 -1.15 6.94
N ILE A 199 -34.67 -0.60 8.12
CA ILE A 199 -34.21 -1.17 9.40
C ILE A 199 -35.42 -1.62 10.22
N PHE A 200 -35.47 -2.92 10.52
CA PHE A 200 -36.41 -3.50 11.47
C PHE A 200 -35.76 -3.66 12.86
N ASN A 201 -34.54 -4.21 12.90
CA ASN A 201 -33.72 -4.27 14.11
C ASN A 201 -32.23 -4.39 13.74
N ALA A 202 -31.37 -3.61 14.39
CA ALA A 202 -29.93 -3.56 14.15
C ALA A 202 -29.20 -3.26 15.46
N SER A 203 -27.95 -3.69 15.62
CA SER A 203 -27.19 -3.40 16.85
C SER A 203 -26.79 -1.93 16.93
N ASN A 204 -26.48 -1.48 18.14
CA ASN A 204 -25.88 -0.15 18.36
C ASN A 204 -24.53 0.04 17.63
N TYR A 205 -23.88 -1.05 17.20
CA TYR A 205 -22.65 -0.98 16.43
C TYR A 205 -22.94 -0.82 14.93
N ASP A 206 -23.83 -1.65 14.38
CA ASP A 206 -24.30 -1.52 12.99
C ASP A 206 -24.88 -0.13 12.72
N LEU A 207 -25.69 0.38 13.66
CA LEU A 207 -26.30 1.72 13.55
C LEU A 207 -25.28 2.85 13.55
N ARG A 208 -24.10 2.72 14.17
CA ARG A 208 -23.04 3.74 14.07
C ARG A 208 -22.50 3.84 12.65
N VAL A 209 -22.24 2.69 12.03
CA VAL A 209 -21.74 2.60 10.65
C VAL A 209 -22.80 3.07 9.65
N ILE A 210 -24.05 2.61 9.78
CA ILE A 210 -25.16 3.05 8.92
C ILE A 210 -25.36 4.57 9.02
N ASN A 211 -25.33 5.13 10.22
CA ASN A 211 -25.51 6.58 10.43
C ASN A 211 -24.38 7.42 9.86
N ASP A 212 -23.17 6.89 9.64
CA ASP A 212 -22.10 7.64 8.98
C ASP A 212 -22.37 7.81 7.48
N TYR A 213 -22.86 6.77 6.81
CA TYR A 213 -23.35 6.85 5.43
C TYR A 213 -24.62 7.69 5.25
N VAL A 214 -25.43 7.85 6.32
CA VAL A 214 -26.50 8.85 6.36
C VAL A 214 -25.93 10.27 6.52
N ARG A 215 -24.88 10.44 7.34
CA ARG A 215 -24.20 11.73 7.58
C ARG A 215 -23.48 12.25 6.32
N THR A 216 -22.93 11.37 5.48
CA THR A 216 -22.35 11.75 4.18
C THR A 216 -23.40 12.06 3.11
N GLY A 217 -24.68 11.71 3.35
CA GLY A 217 -25.78 11.89 2.40
C GLY A 217 -25.85 10.80 1.31
N GLU A 218 -25.05 9.75 1.43
CA GLU A 218 -25.02 8.64 0.47
C GLU A 218 -26.23 7.71 0.61
N LEU A 219 -26.88 7.69 1.79
CA LEU A 219 -27.85 6.68 2.18
C LEU A 219 -29.07 7.25 2.94
N GLU A 220 -30.28 6.75 2.65
CA GLU A 220 -31.51 7.04 3.41
C GLU A 220 -32.07 5.78 4.11
N VAL A 221 -32.75 5.97 5.25
CA VAL A 221 -33.23 4.89 6.13
C VAL A 221 -34.73 5.00 6.45
N HIS A 222 -35.47 3.92 6.21
CA HIS A 222 -36.86 3.74 6.63
C HIS A 222 -36.99 2.70 7.75
N TYR A 223 -37.66 3.03 8.85
CA TYR A 223 -37.79 2.14 10.01
C TYR A 223 -39.07 1.30 9.94
N LEU A 224 -38.93 -0.02 10.08
CA LEU A 224 -40.03 -0.99 10.05
C LEU A 224 -40.47 -1.32 11.48
N ILE A 225 -41.66 -0.86 11.87
CA ILE A 225 -42.21 -1.09 13.22
C ILE A 225 -43.18 -2.27 13.19
N GLU A 226 -42.98 -3.29 14.03
CA GLU A 226 -43.90 -4.43 14.12
C GLU A 226 -45.21 -4.06 14.82
N ARG A 227 -46.33 -4.49 14.24
CA ARG A 227 -47.67 -4.46 14.85
C ARG A 227 -48.46 -5.77 14.67
N ASP A 228 -48.16 -6.56 13.63
CA ASP A 228 -48.64 -7.94 13.50
C ASP A 228 -47.43 -8.89 13.52
N SER A 229 -47.32 -9.74 14.53
CA SER A 229 -46.26 -10.77 14.64
C SER A 229 -46.28 -11.72 13.44
N ARG A 230 -45.10 -12.01 12.89
CA ARG A 230 -44.92 -12.73 11.62
C ARG A 230 -43.53 -13.37 11.52
N THR A 231 -43.32 -14.12 10.45
CA THR A 231 -42.01 -14.65 10.06
C THR A 231 -41.26 -13.69 9.12
N ASP A 232 -39.94 -13.71 9.22
CA ASP A 232 -38.99 -12.81 8.54
C ASP A 232 -39.17 -12.71 7.01
N ASP A 233 -39.60 -13.81 6.36
CA ASP A 233 -39.90 -13.87 4.92
C ASP A 233 -40.98 -12.88 4.47
N ARG A 234 -41.73 -12.29 5.42
CA ARG A 234 -42.75 -11.27 5.17
C ARG A 234 -42.22 -9.85 5.31
N TRP A 235 -41.13 -9.61 6.03
CA TRP A 235 -40.51 -8.30 6.11
C TRP A 235 -39.76 -7.94 4.82
N GLN A 236 -39.08 -8.91 4.18
CA GLN A 236 -38.48 -8.70 2.84
C GLN A 236 -39.52 -8.26 1.80
N LYS A 237 -40.75 -8.81 1.84
CA LYS A 237 -41.81 -8.38 0.92
C LYS A 237 -42.31 -6.95 1.16
N VAL A 238 -42.41 -6.53 2.43
CA VAL A 238 -42.79 -5.15 2.79
C VAL A 238 -41.72 -4.17 2.29
N ASN A 239 -40.44 -4.48 2.52
CA ASN A 239 -39.30 -3.71 2.01
C ASN A 239 -39.28 -3.60 0.47
N ILE A 240 -39.48 -4.70 -0.27
CA ILE A 240 -39.53 -4.65 -1.74
C ILE A 240 -40.74 -3.86 -2.26
N ALA A 241 -41.91 -4.00 -1.61
CA ALA A 241 -43.10 -3.25 -1.97
C ALA A 241 -42.96 -1.75 -1.67
N ASP A 242 -42.32 -1.37 -0.56
CA ASP A 242 -42.07 0.03 -0.22
C ASP A 242 -40.97 0.64 -1.09
N CYS A 243 -39.83 -0.03 -1.25
CA CYS A 243 -38.69 0.49 -2.00
C CYS A 243 -38.97 0.64 -3.51
N LEU A 244 -39.85 -0.19 -4.09
CA LEU A 244 -40.38 -0.01 -5.45
C LEU A 244 -41.16 1.30 -5.63
N ILE A 245 -41.77 1.82 -4.57
CA ILE A 245 -42.53 3.07 -4.59
C ILE A 245 -41.64 4.25 -4.15
N TRP A 246 -40.78 4.06 -3.16
CA TRP A 246 -39.80 5.04 -2.69
C TRP A 246 -38.88 5.53 -3.82
N SER A 247 -38.23 4.60 -4.52
CA SER A 247 -37.31 4.87 -5.64
C SER A 247 -38.00 5.32 -6.94
N ARG A 248 -39.33 5.31 -7.00
CA ARG A 248 -40.08 5.61 -8.24
C ARG A 248 -39.95 7.08 -8.61
N LEU A 249 -39.53 7.33 -9.85
CA LEU A 249 -39.17 8.63 -10.43
C LEU A 249 -37.96 9.32 -9.80
N GLU A 250 -37.59 9.02 -8.55
CA GLU A 250 -36.37 9.53 -7.91
C GLU A 250 -35.09 9.01 -8.56
N SER A 251 -35.11 7.77 -9.04
CA SER A 251 -34.01 7.13 -9.77
C SER A 251 -34.46 6.62 -11.15
N LYS A 252 -33.61 6.70 -12.19
CA LYS A 252 -33.91 6.06 -13.50
C LYS A 252 -33.82 4.54 -13.39
N TRP A 253 -32.68 4.03 -12.92
CA TRP A 253 -32.46 2.60 -12.67
C TRP A 253 -32.29 2.34 -11.17
N THR A 254 -32.88 1.26 -10.68
CA THR A 254 -32.74 0.83 -9.28
C THR A 254 -32.37 -0.66 -9.21
N ILE A 255 -31.24 -0.96 -8.56
CA ILE A 255 -30.82 -2.32 -8.23
C ILE A 255 -31.65 -2.82 -7.04
N PHE A 256 -32.19 -4.03 -7.09
CA PHE A 256 -32.80 -4.70 -5.93
C PHE A 256 -31.96 -5.91 -5.53
N ALA A 257 -31.36 -5.86 -4.34
CA ALA A 257 -30.51 -6.93 -3.81
C ALA A 257 -30.61 -7.05 -2.29
N ASP A 258 -30.28 -8.22 -1.77
CA ASP A 258 -30.15 -8.50 -0.35
C ASP A 258 -28.74 -8.12 0.15
N LEU A 259 -28.60 -7.85 1.45
CA LEU A 259 -27.32 -7.45 2.07
C LEU A 259 -26.18 -8.45 1.82
N ASP A 260 -26.50 -9.73 1.59
CA ASP A 260 -25.55 -10.81 1.29
C ASP A 260 -25.45 -11.17 -0.21
N GLU A 261 -25.81 -10.25 -1.10
CA GLU A 261 -25.62 -10.38 -2.54
C GLU A 261 -24.67 -9.31 -3.10
N ARG A 262 -23.89 -9.69 -4.12
CA ARG A 262 -22.99 -8.79 -4.87
C ARG A 262 -23.20 -9.05 -6.36
N ILE A 263 -23.47 -8.00 -7.14
CA ILE A 263 -23.51 -8.11 -8.61
C ILE A 263 -22.10 -7.83 -9.13
N TYR A 264 -21.59 -8.74 -9.96
CA TYR A 264 -20.30 -8.62 -10.63
C TYR A 264 -20.52 -8.63 -12.15
N MET A 265 -19.98 -7.63 -12.83
CA MET A 265 -19.66 -7.76 -14.25
C MET A 265 -18.43 -8.65 -14.36
N THR A 266 -18.38 -9.55 -15.35
CA THR A 266 -17.32 -10.57 -15.47
C THR A 266 -16.40 -10.33 -16.67
N ASN A 267 -16.93 -10.37 -17.90
CA ASN A 267 -16.18 -10.05 -19.12
C ASN A 267 -16.53 -8.64 -19.67
N TYR A 268 -17.54 -7.98 -19.11
CA TYR A 268 -17.85 -6.58 -19.41
C TYR A 268 -16.98 -5.68 -18.51
N THR A 269 -16.22 -4.78 -19.14
CA THR A 269 -15.15 -3.99 -18.50
C THR A 269 -15.60 -2.64 -17.92
N GLY A 270 -16.83 -2.21 -18.19
CA GLY A 270 -17.42 -1.01 -17.60
C GLY A 270 -18.13 -1.28 -16.26
N THR A 271 -18.57 -0.22 -15.58
CA THR A 271 -19.36 -0.35 -14.35
C THR A 271 -20.81 -0.78 -14.63
N ILE A 272 -21.55 -1.16 -13.59
CA ILE A 272 -23.01 -1.36 -13.70
C ILE A 272 -23.71 -0.09 -14.23
N LEU A 273 -23.27 1.11 -13.81
CA LEU A 273 -23.79 2.38 -14.33
C LEU A 273 -23.59 2.53 -15.85
N ASP A 274 -22.45 2.11 -16.38
CA ASP A 274 -22.17 2.18 -17.81
C ASP A 274 -23.00 1.14 -18.59
N TYR A 275 -23.12 -0.08 -18.06
CA TYR A 275 -23.96 -1.13 -18.65
C TYR A 275 -25.43 -0.69 -18.77
N VAL A 276 -25.98 0.02 -17.78
CA VAL A 276 -27.37 0.53 -17.85
C VAL A 276 -27.53 1.81 -18.69
N ARG A 277 -26.44 2.52 -19.00
CA ARG A 277 -26.41 3.63 -19.98
C ARG A 277 -26.36 3.11 -21.41
N GLU A 278 -25.72 1.96 -21.66
CA GLU A 278 -25.70 1.29 -22.96
C GLU A 278 -27.06 0.71 -23.40
N VAL A 279 -28.01 0.50 -22.46
CA VAL A 279 -29.37 0.01 -22.77
C VAL A 279 -30.21 1.10 -23.43
N LYS A 280 -30.00 1.27 -24.74
CA LYS A 280 -30.70 2.22 -25.63
C LYS A 280 -32.13 1.80 -26.00
N ASN A 281 -32.56 0.58 -25.65
CA ASN A 281 -33.92 0.10 -25.94
C ASN A 281 -34.87 0.43 -24.78
N GLU A 282 -35.69 1.48 -24.94
CA GLU A 282 -36.66 1.92 -23.93
C GLU A 282 -37.79 0.93 -23.64
N ASP A 283 -38.01 -0.10 -24.49
CA ASP A 283 -38.91 -1.22 -24.15
C ASP A 283 -38.34 -2.11 -23.03
N VAL A 284 -37.06 -2.02 -22.69
CA VAL A 284 -36.46 -2.72 -21.55
C VAL A 284 -36.84 -2.00 -20.25
N ALA A 285 -37.51 -2.71 -19.36
CA ALA A 285 -37.87 -2.22 -18.02
C ALA A 285 -37.13 -2.95 -16.88
N SER A 286 -36.41 -4.02 -17.19
CA SER A 286 -35.60 -4.74 -16.22
C SER A 286 -34.44 -5.50 -16.87
N ILE A 287 -33.34 -5.59 -16.13
CA ILE A 287 -32.12 -6.32 -16.46
C ILE A 287 -31.91 -7.36 -15.34
N GLN A 288 -31.97 -8.64 -15.67
CA GLN A 288 -31.86 -9.75 -14.72
C GLN A 288 -30.51 -10.47 -14.84
N PHE A 289 -29.84 -10.61 -13.71
CA PHE A 289 -28.58 -11.34 -13.58
C PHE A 289 -28.85 -12.76 -13.07
N ARG A 290 -28.06 -13.74 -13.53
CA ARG A 290 -28.10 -15.12 -13.01
C ARG A 290 -27.21 -15.24 -11.78
N GLN A 291 -27.62 -16.08 -10.83
CA GLN A 291 -27.03 -16.12 -9.49
C GLN A 291 -26.25 -17.41 -9.20
N GLN A 292 -25.13 -17.24 -8.51
CA GLN A 292 -24.23 -18.26 -8.00
C GLN A 292 -24.24 -18.16 -6.47
N TRP A 293 -24.56 -19.25 -5.78
CA TRP A 293 -24.53 -19.30 -4.32
C TRP A 293 -23.09 -19.40 -3.82
N ILE A 294 -22.80 -18.85 -2.64
CA ILE A 294 -21.59 -19.02 -1.86
C ILE A 294 -22.00 -19.40 -0.43
N MET A 295 -21.37 -20.41 0.18
CA MET A 295 -21.68 -20.79 1.56
C MET A 295 -20.76 -20.08 2.58
N LYS A 296 -21.37 -19.40 3.54
CA LYS A 296 -20.75 -18.97 4.81
C LYS A 296 -20.76 -20.13 5.81
N THR A 297 -19.76 -20.18 6.68
CA THR A 297 -19.51 -21.27 7.64
C THR A 297 -19.47 -20.81 9.10
N GLU A 298 -19.30 -19.52 9.34
CA GLU A 298 -19.14 -18.85 10.63
C GLU A 298 -19.92 -17.52 10.59
N LEU A 299 -20.29 -16.95 11.74
CA LEU A 299 -20.95 -15.64 11.84
C LEU A 299 -19.96 -14.48 11.74
N MET A 300 -20.41 -13.32 11.25
CA MET A 300 -19.64 -12.07 11.18
C MET A 300 -19.16 -11.55 12.56
N PRO A 301 -18.04 -10.79 12.63
CA PRO A 301 -17.50 -10.24 13.88
C PRO A 301 -18.35 -9.07 14.42
N GLU A 302 -18.45 -8.92 15.73
CA GLU A 302 -19.41 -8.00 16.38
C GLU A 302 -19.14 -6.50 16.19
N LYS A 303 -17.88 -6.10 15.96
CA LYS A 303 -17.41 -4.71 15.90
C LYS A 303 -16.06 -4.65 15.18
N TYR A 304 -15.67 -3.49 14.63
CA TYR A 304 -14.31 -3.28 14.10
C TYR A 304 -13.27 -3.33 15.23
N GLU A 305 -12.20 -4.10 15.00
CA GLU A 305 -11.05 -4.22 15.92
C GLU A 305 -9.70 -3.95 15.20
N GLY A 306 -9.72 -3.50 13.93
CA GLY A 306 -8.54 -3.16 13.12
C GLY A 306 -8.65 -3.63 11.67
N GLU A 307 -7.86 -3.06 10.76
CA GLU A 307 -7.90 -3.40 9.32
C GLU A 307 -7.69 -4.90 9.04
N LYS A 308 -6.79 -5.56 9.76
CA LYS A 308 -6.55 -7.01 9.60
C LYS A 308 -7.76 -7.87 10.04
N GLN A 309 -8.76 -7.28 10.72
CA GLN A 309 -10.08 -7.88 10.95
C GLN A 309 -11.00 -7.70 9.72
N ILE A 310 -10.97 -6.54 9.06
CA ILE A 310 -11.66 -6.28 7.78
C ILE A 310 -11.18 -7.29 6.72
N ASP A 311 -9.87 -7.36 6.44
CA ASP A 311 -9.31 -8.30 5.43
C ASP A 311 -9.71 -9.76 5.68
N THR A 312 -9.77 -10.14 6.96
CA THR A 312 -10.08 -11.50 7.41
C THR A 312 -11.57 -11.82 7.28
N TRP A 313 -12.47 -10.85 7.51
CA TRP A 313 -13.91 -11.09 7.63
C TRP A 313 -14.77 -10.48 6.52
N MET A 314 -14.20 -9.67 5.63
CA MET A 314 -14.88 -9.14 4.45
C MET A 314 -15.47 -10.31 3.63
N PRO A 315 -16.80 -10.39 3.44
CA PRO A 315 -17.48 -11.59 2.92
C PRO A 315 -16.93 -12.12 1.60
N THR A 316 -16.59 -11.23 0.67
CA THR A 316 -16.00 -11.52 -0.64
C THR A 316 -14.56 -12.02 -0.56
N HIS A 317 -13.82 -11.67 0.51
CA HIS A 317 -12.47 -12.15 0.82
C HIS A 317 -12.46 -13.47 1.61
N ARG A 318 -13.45 -13.70 2.49
CA ARG A 318 -13.53 -14.86 3.39
C ARG A 318 -14.18 -16.10 2.75
N TRP A 319 -15.25 -15.93 2.00
CA TRP A 319 -16.02 -17.05 1.47
C TRP A 319 -16.05 -17.06 -0.05
N HIS A 320 -15.64 -18.17 -0.65
CA HIS A 320 -15.64 -18.34 -2.10
C HIS A 320 -16.47 -19.55 -2.56
N ASN A 321 -16.74 -20.50 -1.65
CA ASN A 321 -17.24 -21.83 -1.98
C ASN A 321 -18.59 -21.81 -2.69
N SER A 322 -18.51 -21.92 -4.02
CA SER A 322 -19.57 -21.54 -4.94
C SER A 322 -20.45 -22.72 -5.36
N SER A 323 -21.64 -22.43 -5.89
CA SER A 323 -22.42 -23.38 -6.68
C SER A 323 -22.13 -23.24 -8.18
N GLY A 324 -22.62 -24.18 -8.99
CA GLY A 324 -22.87 -23.86 -10.41
C GLY A 324 -23.89 -22.73 -10.57
N ILE A 325 -23.91 -22.09 -11.74
CA ILE A 325 -24.73 -20.90 -12.01
C ILE A 325 -26.19 -21.30 -12.20
N GLY A 326 -27.07 -20.82 -11.32
CA GLY A 326 -28.49 -21.17 -11.31
C GLY A 326 -29.18 -20.93 -12.66
N SER A 327 -30.19 -21.74 -12.99
CA SER A 327 -30.95 -21.64 -14.24
C SER A 327 -31.61 -20.25 -14.42
N PRO A 328 -31.89 -19.80 -15.66
CA PRO A 328 -32.55 -18.53 -15.92
C PRO A 328 -33.82 -18.33 -15.07
N GLY A 329 -33.90 -17.20 -14.37
CA GLY A 329 -35.01 -16.88 -13.45
C GLY A 329 -35.01 -17.61 -12.09
N HIS A 330 -34.09 -18.54 -11.82
CA HIS A 330 -34.00 -19.20 -10.51
C HIS A 330 -33.34 -18.27 -9.48
N THR A 331 -34.12 -17.81 -8.51
CA THR A 331 -33.72 -16.94 -7.37
C THR A 331 -32.86 -15.72 -7.73
N ALA A 332 -32.96 -15.28 -9.00
CA ALA A 332 -32.24 -14.16 -9.57
C ALA A 332 -32.53 -12.80 -8.88
N LYS A 333 -31.77 -11.78 -9.27
CA LYS A 333 -32.03 -10.38 -8.91
C LYS A 333 -31.92 -9.47 -10.12
N CYS A 334 -32.48 -8.27 -9.97
CA CYS A 334 -32.83 -7.40 -11.08
C CYS A 334 -32.44 -5.94 -10.81
N ILE A 335 -31.94 -5.29 -11.84
CA ILE A 335 -32.00 -3.83 -11.97
C ILE A 335 -33.30 -3.52 -12.71
N ILE A 336 -34.05 -2.51 -12.26
CA ILE A 336 -35.35 -2.15 -12.83
C ILE A 336 -35.47 -0.65 -13.09
N ASP A 337 -36.31 -0.31 -14.06
CA ASP A 337 -36.95 0.99 -14.13
C ASP A 337 -38.21 0.95 -13.24
N SER A 338 -38.16 1.63 -12.10
CA SER A 338 -39.22 1.64 -11.09
C SER A 338 -40.49 2.36 -11.54
N SER A 339 -40.44 3.15 -12.63
CA SER A 339 -41.61 3.75 -13.27
C SER A 339 -42.36 2.75 -14.17
N LYS A 340 -41.64 1.81 -14.80
CA LYS A 340 -42.21 0.80 -15.72
C LYS A 340 -42.74 -0.45 -14.99
N VAL A 341 -42.25 -0.76 -13.78
CA VAL A 341 -42.71 -1.91 -12.96
C VAL A 341 -43.94 -1.57 -12.12
N PHE A 342 -45.04 -2.32 -12.30
CA PHE A 342 -46.25 -2.21 -11.48
C PHE A 342 -46.19 -3.11 -10.23
N LYS A 343 -45.73 -4.36 -10.38
CA LYS A 343 -45.71 -5.37 -9.32
C LYS A 343 -44.43 -6.19 -9.36
N MET A 344 -43.66 -6.14 -8.28
CA MET A 344 -42.45 -6.92 -8.08
C MET A 344 -42.71 -8.13 -7.17
N PHE A 345 -41.93 -9.19 -7.36
CA PHE A 345 -41.77 -10.32 -6.45
C PHE A 345 -40.28 -10.45 -6.10
N ILE A 346 -39.95 -11.23 -5.06
CA ILE A 346 -38.63 -11.25 -4.39
C ILE A 346 -37.42 -11.33 -5.34
N HIS A 347 -37.57 -11.97 -6.50
CA HIS A 347 -36.49 -12.21 -7.47
C HIS A 347 -36.66 -11.55 -8.85
N ARG A 348 -37.82 -10.92 -9.13
CA ARG A 348 -38.12 -10.29 -10.44
C ARG A 348 -39.42 -9.47 -10.43
N PRO A 349 -39.58 -8.52 -11.37
CA PRO A 349 -40.89 -8.05 -11.80
C PRO A 349 -41.82 -9.23 -12.13
N THR A 350 -43.11 -9.09 -11.79
CA THR A 350 -44.17 -10.03 -12.18
C THR A 350 -45.27 -9.37 -12.99
N GLN A 351 -45.38 -8.04 -12.93
CA GLN A 351 -46.23 -7.25 -13.82
C GLN A 351 -45.59 -5.87 -14.07
N PHE A 352 -45.47 -5.50 -15.33
CA PHE A 352 -45.15 -4.13 -15.75
C PHE A 352 -46.45 -3.32 -15.95
N PHE A 353 -46.37 -2.00 -16.00
CA PHE A 353 -47.47 -1.19 -16.52
C PHE A 353 -47.68 -1.47 -18.02
N PRO A 354 -48.92 -1.43 -18.53
CA PRO A 354 -49.18 -1.69 -19.94
C PRO A 354 -48.72 -0.52 -20.81
N LEU A 355 -48.01 -0.84 -21.91
CA LEU A 355 -47.58 0.11 -22.93
C LEU A 355 -48.53 0.02 -24.13
N LEU A 356 -48.79 1.15 -24.81
CA LEU A 356 -49.69 1.17 -25.98
C LEU A 356 -49.12 0.28 -27.10
N ASN A 357 -49.88 -0.75 -27.47
CA ASN A 357 -49.55 -1.75 -28.50
C ASN A 357 -48.20 -2.49 -28.31
N LYS A 358 -47.65 -2.50 -27.09
CA LYS A 358 -46.38 -3.17 -26.74
C LYS A 358 -46.41 -3.71 -25.31
N THR A 359 -45.41 -4.53 -24.97
CA THR A 359 -45.13 -4.95 -23.59
C THR A 359 -43.69 -4.63 -23.24
N TYR A 360 -43.45 -4.05 -22.07
CA TYR A 360 -42.09 -3.93 -21.53
C TYR A 360 -41.45 -5.31 -21.32
N ILE A 361 -40.15 -5.41 -21.59
CA ILE A 361 -39.38 -6.66 -21.55
C ILE A 361 -38.31 -6.66 -20.46
N GLN A 362 -37.90 -7.87 -20.08
CA GLN A 362 -36.79 -8.13 -19.16
C GLN A 362 -35.60 -8.68 -19.96
N LYS A 363 -34.48 -7.94 -20.04
CA LYS A 363 -33.19 -8.46 -20.55
C LYS A 363 -32.64 -9.47 -19.54
N VAL A 364 -32.16 -10.62 -19.99
CA VAL A 364 -31.34 -11.52 -19.16
C VAL A 364 -29.88 -11.31 -19.58
N VAL A 365 -29.01 -11.09 -18.60
CA VAL A 365 -27.56 -10.90 -18.82
C VAL A 365 -26.91 -12.27 -19.02
N ASN A 366 -25.97 -12.37 -19.97
CA ASN A 366 -25.15 -13.56 -20.15
C ASN A 366 -24.26 -13.75 -18.89
N PRO A 367 -24.17 -14.94 -18.26
CA PRO A 367 -23.25 -15.16 -17.13
C PRO A 367 -21.76 -14.91 -17.42
N GLU A 368 -21.38 -14.73 -18.69
CA GLU A 368 -20.06 -14.24 -19.08
C GLU A 368 -19.98 -12.70 -19.05
N GLU A 369 -21.07 -11.98 -19.29
CA GLU A 369 -21.14 -10.52 -19.08
C GLU A 369 -21.26 -10.16 -17.60
N GLY A 370 -22.07 -10.88 -16.81
CA GLY A 370 -22.18 -10.66 -15.36
C GLY A 370 -23.11 -11.61 -14.60
N ILE A 371 -22.88 -11.74 -13.29
CA ILE A 371 -23.60 -12.63 -12.35
C ILE A 371 -23.82 -12.00 -10.98
N ILE A 372 -24.68 -12.62 -10.16
CA ILE A 372 -24.78 -12.36 -8.71
C ILE A 372 -23.98 -13.42 -7.96
N ARG A 373 -23.15 -13.01 -6.98
CA ARG A 373 -22.60 -13.87 -5.93
C ARG A 373 -23.47 -13.71 -4.66
N HIS A 374 -23.99 -14.81 -4.11
CA HIS A 374 -25.01 -14.82 -3.04
C HIS A 374 -24.57 -15.63 -1.82
N TYR A 375 -24.25 -14.97 -0.70
CA TYR A 375 -23.48 -15.51 0.42
C TYR A 375 -24.37 -15.95 1.61
N ARG A 376 -24.79 -17.23 1.68
CA ARG A 376 -25.71 -17.75 2.73
C ARG A 376 -25.03 -18.66 3.74
N ASP A 377 -25.46 -18.61 5.01
CA ASP A 377 -24.96 -19.50 6.08
C ASP A 377 -25.40 -20.97 5.90
N GLN A 378 -24.44 -21.87 6.08
CA GLN A 378 -24.59 -23.32 6.03
C GLN A 378 -25.28 -23.90 7.28
N ASN A 379 -25.20 -23.20 8.42
CA ASN A 379 -25.66 -23.68 9.72
C ASN A 379 -27.17 -23.48 9.97
N LEU A 380 -27.93 -22.94 9.01
CA LEU A 380 -29.37 -22.62 9.07
C LEU A 380 -30.34 -23.83 9.12
N GLY A 381 -30.02 -24.82 9.95
CA GLY A 381 -30.95 -25.81 10.52
C GLY A 381 -31.72 -26.66 9.52
N SER A 382 -33.05 -26.51 9.51
CA SER A 382 -33.96 -27.26 8.63
C SER A 382 -34.06 -26.66 7.22
N TRP A 383 -33.86 -25.34 7.08
CA TRP A 383 -33.87 -24.65 5.79
C TRP A 383 -32.64 -25.05 4.98
N GLY A 384 -31.44 -24.95 5.57
CA GLY A 384 -30.18 -25.34 4.94
C GLY A 384 -30.23 -26.78 4.41
N ARG A 385 -30.58 -27.75 5.26
CA ARG A 385 -30.72 -29.17 4.87
C ARG A 385 -31.75 -29.43 3.76
N LYS A 386 -32.76 -28.59 3.60
CA LYS A 386 -33.77 -28.71 2.53
C LYS A 386 -33.27 -28.10 1.21
N TRP A 387 -32.67 -26.91 1.26
CA TRP A 387 -32.27 -26.17 0.05
C TRP A 387 -30.89 -26.53 -0.48
N LEU A 388 -29.96 -27.02 0.35
CA LEU A 388 -28.66 -27.56 -0.09
C LEU A 388 -28.86 -28.66 -1.15
N LYS A 389 -29.82 -29.58 -0.93
CA LYS A 389 -30.24 -30.61 -1.91
C LYS A 389 -30.90 -30.07 -3.19
N GLY A 390 -31.30 -28.80 -3.20
CA GLY A 390 -31.76 -28.09 -4.41
C GLY A 390 -30.59 -27.43 -5.14
N ILE A 391 -29.71 -26.74 -4.41
CA ILE A 391 -28.55 -26.02 -4.95
C ILE A 391 -27.55 -27.00 -5.58
N LEU A 392 -27.28 -28.13 -4.93
CA LEU A 392 -26.42 -29.23 -5.42
C LEU A 392 -26.89 -29.87 -6.75
N LYS A 393 -28.09 -29.51 -7.27
CA LYS A 393 -28.56 -29.98 -8.58
C LYS A 393 -28.00 -29.19 -9.75
N PHE A 394 -27.48 -27.99 -9.51
CA PHE A 394 -26.81 -27.16 -10.54
C PHE A 394 -25.32 -27.53 -10.68
N GLY A 395 -24.97 -28.77 -10.32
CA GLY A 395 -23.62 -29.20 -9.96
C GLY A 395 -23.42 -29.18 -8.43
N PRO A 396 -22.45 -29.95 -7.90
CA PRO A 396 -22.08 -29.86 -6.49
C PRO A 396 -21.58 -28.45 -6.13
N PHE A 397 -21.27 -28.20 -4.85
CA PHE A 397 -20.55 -26.98 -4.47
C PHE A 397 -19.13 -27.05 -5.04
N ARG A 398 -19.03 -26.48 -6.24
CA ARG A 398 -17.82 -26.14 -6.96
C ARG A 398 -17.49 -24.69 -6.63
N ARG A 399 -16.56 -24.45 -5.69
CA ARG A 399 -15.80 -23.20 -5.74
C ARG A 399 -15.29 -23.09 -7.22
N ARG A 400 -15.33 -21.92 -7.88
CA ARG A 400 -15.00 -21.73 -9.32
C ARG A 400 -13.49 -21.81 -9.68
N LEU A 401 -12.82 -22.95 -9.40
CA LEU A 401 -11.36 -23.27 -9.44
C LEU A 401 -10.39 -22.45 -8.54
N ASP A 402 -10.24 -22.68 -7.23
CA ASP A 402 -11.32 -23.01 -6.30
C ASP A 402 -11.75 -24.55 -6.44
N SER A 403 -12.94 -25.13 -6.07
CA SER A 403 -13.13 -26.61 -5.84
C SER A 403 -13.79 -27.47 -6.94
N GLN A 404 -13.27 -28.69 -7.08
CA GLN A 404 -13.72 -29.89 -6.33
C GLN A 404 -12.46 -30.69 -5.95
N SER A 405 -12.35 -31.40 -4.82
CA SER A 405 -12.99 -31.35 -3.50
C SER A 405 -12.27 -32.38 -2.62
N ASP A 406 -11.88 -32.06 -1.38
CA ASP A 406 -11.25 -33.03 -0.48
C ASP A 406 -12.12 -34.29 -0.28
N GLU A 407 -11.53 -35.47 -0.51
CA GLU A 407 -11.50 -36.59 0.46
C GLU A 407 -10.63 -37.75 -0.07
N ASN A 408 -9.31 -37.56 -0.04
CA ASN A 408 -8.31 -38.59 0.30
C ASN A 408 -6.90 -37.98 0.29
N MET A 409 -6.27 -37.90 1.46
CA MET A 409 -4.99 -37.24 1.76
C MET A 409 -4.94 -35.74 1.36
N ASN A 410 -4.78 -34.88 2.36
CA ASN A 410 -4.52 -33.46 2.16
C ASN A 410 -3.15 -33.29 1.47
N THR A 411 -3.13 -33.08 0.16
CA THR A 411 -1.89 -32.84 -0.62
C THR A 411 -1.39 -31.40 -0.55
N SER A 412 -2.22 -30.43 -0.16
CA SER A 412 -1.82 -29.01 -0.09
C SER A 412 -0.79 -28.72 1.02
N GLY A 413 -0.86 -29.45 2.13
CA GLY A 413 0.15 -29.42 3.18
C GLY A 413 1.46 -30.15 2.82
N LEU A 414 1.56 -30.71 1.61
CA LEU A 414 2.66 -31.58 1.20
C LEU A 414 3.55 -30.89 0.15
N ILE A 415 4.82 -31.31 0.08
CA ILE A 415 5.70 -31.10 -1.07
C ILE A 415 6.06 -32.50 -1.58
N ASP A 416 5.88 -32.75 -2.88
CA ASP A 416 6.10 -34.07 -3.49
C ASP A 416 5.41 -35.23 -2.74
N GLY A 417 4.16 -35.03 -2.32
CA GLY A 417 3.37 -36.03 -1.61
C GLY A 417 3.77 -36.33 -0.14
N MET A 418 4.70 -35.57 0.45
CA MET A 418 5.15 -35.68 1.85
C MET A 418 4.87 -34.39 2.66
N ASP A 419 4.51 -34.44 3.96
CA ASP A 419 4.21 -33.21 4.74
C ASP A 419 5.37 -32.22 4.61
N ARG A 420 5.07 -30.96 4.32
CA ARG A 420 6.07 -29.93 4.02
C ARG A 420 7.20 -29.87 5.06
N PHE A 421 6.89 -30.12 6.33
CA PHE A 421 7.86 -30.11 7.42
C PHE A 421 8.62 -31.45 7.55
N GLU A 422 8.02 -32.57 7.14
CA GLU A 422 8.72 -33.84 6.94
C GLU A 422 9.69 -33.76 5.76
N TRP A 423 9.28 -33.15 4.64
CA TRP A 423 10.12 -32.92 3.45
C TRP A 423 11.33 -32.04 3.80
N TYR A 424 11.14 -30.91 4.49
CA TYR A 424 12.25 -30.10 5.01
C TYR A 424 13.14 -30.87 6.01
N SER A 425 12.56 -31.72 6.86
CA SER A 425 13.33 -32.54 7.82
C SER A 425 14.14 -33.65 7.13
N MET A 426 13.62 -34.22 6.04
CA MET A 426 14.29 -35.29 5.30
C MET A 426 15.53 -34.76 4.56
N LYS A 427 15.46 -33.54 4.03
CA LYS A 427 16.60 -32.82 3.42
C LYS A 427 17.75 -32.54 4.40
N LEU A 428 17.51 -32.56 5.71
CA LEU A 428 18.51 -32.33 6.76
C LEU A 428 19.27 -33.60 7.24
N ASN A 429 18.87 -34.80 6.82
CA ASN A 429 19.49 -36.08 7.22
C ASN A 429 19.71 -36.21 8.75
N ASN A 430 18.74 -35.77 9.56
CA ASN A 430 18.74 -35.83 11.03
C ASN A 430 19.91 -35.12 11.75
N SER A 431 20.61 -34.19 11.08
CA SER A 431 21.80 -33.50 11.63
C SER A 431 21.50 -32.37 12.64
N LEU A 432 20.45 -32.53 13.46
CA LEU A 432 19.92 -31.48 14.33
C LEU A 432 20.88 -31.07 15.46
N LYS A 433 21.19 -29.77 15.53
CA LYS A 433 21.98 -29.13 16.58
C LYS A 433 21.10 -28.21 17.42
N THR A 434 21.47 -27.93 18.67
CA THR A 434 20.81 -26.84 19.43
C THR A 434 21.47 -25.51 19.07
N ALA A 435 20.66 -24.47 18.88
CA ALA A 435 21.13 -23.11 18.67
C ALA A 435 21.66 -22.49 19.97
N ASP A 436 22.84 -21.87 19.94
CA ASP A 436 23.32 -21.08 21.09
C ASP A 436 22.67 -19.68 21.12
N LYS A 437 22.39 -19.12 19.94
CA LYS A 437 21.71 -17.83 19.73
C LYS A 437 21.02 -17.80 18.36
N VAL A 438 19.79 -17.30 18.31
CA VAL A 438 19.08 -17.03 17.05
C VAL A 438 18.80 -15.55 16.91
N SER A 439 19.34 -14.94 15.86
CA SER A 439 19.09 -13.53 15.52
C SER A 439 18.03 -13.48 14.43
N THR A 440 16.76 -13.46 14.87
CA THR A 440 15.58 -13.35 14.00
C THR A 440 15.57 -12.08 13.19
N LEU A 441 14.79 -12.10 12.12
CA LEU A 441 14.80 -11.06 11.11
C LEU A 441 13.40 -10.61 10.74
N TYR A 442 12.74 -11.28 9.80
CA TYR A 442 11.36 -10.97 9.45
C TYR A 442 10.56 -12.23 9.14
N ALA A 443 9.25 -12.06 9.01
CA ALA A 443 8.30 -13.15 8.99
C ALA A 443 7.13 -12.91 8.04
N TYR A 444 6.66 -13.99 7.43
CA TYR A 444 5.75 -13.95 6.28
C TYR A 444 4.71 -15.04 6.38
N GLU A 445 3.46 -14.73 6.06
CA GLU A 445 2.36 -15.69 6.12
C GLU A 445 1.93 -16.15 4.71
N PHE A 446 2.46 -17.28 4.25
CA PHE A 446 2.00 -17.97 3.01
C PHE A 446 0.80 -18.87 3.31
N GLU A 447 0.23 -19.54 2.31
CA GLU A 447 -0.99 -20.34 2.49
C GLU A 447 -0.88 -21.39 3.61
N HIS A 448 0.26 -22.11 3.69
CA HIS A 448 0.44 -23.27 4.56
C HIS A 448 1.42 -23.07 5.73
N GLU A 449 2.21 -21.99 5.74
CA GLU A 449 3.28 -21.75 6.71
C GLU A 449 3.47 -20.27 7.07
N ILE A 450 4.09 -20.02 8.24
CA ILE A 450 4.73 -18.74 8.53
C ILE A 450 6.23 -18.98 8.42
N THR A 451 6.89 -18.37 7.44
CA THR A 451 8.34 -18.52 7.29
C THR A 451 9.02 -17.32 7.94
N ILE A 452 9.97 -17.58 8.83
CA ILE A 452 10.81 -16.59 9.48
C ILE A 452 12.20 -16.70 8.88
N THR A 453 12.87 -15.58 8.64
CA THR A 453 14.30 -15.60 8.28
C THR A 453 15.18 -15.09 9.40
N VAL A 454 16.46 -15.48 9.36
CA VAL A 454 17.41 -15.31 10.46
C VAL A 454 18.77 -14.89 9.94
N THR A 455 19.48 -14.05 10.71
CA THR A 455 20.88 -13.73 10.39
C THR A 455 21.88 -14.75 10.89
N SER A 456 21.51 -15.73 11.72
CA SER A 456 22.51 -16.66 12.28
C SER A 456 23.32 -17.35 11.15
N TRP A 457 24.65 -17.35 11.26
CA TRP A 457 25.55 -17.85 10.21
C TRP A 457 25.92 -19.33 10.42
N ASN A 458 26.19 -20.06 9.32
CA ASN A 458 26.38 -21.53 9.31
C ASN A 458 25.22 -22.30 9.98
N PHE A 459 24.03 -21.69 10.02
CA PHE A 459 22.85 -22.20 10.70
C PHE A 459 22.03 -23.05 9.73
N ILE A 460 22.45 -24.29 9.51
CA ILE A 460 21.65 -25.35 8.86
C ILE A 460 21.41 -26.47 9.87
N GLY A 461 20.15 -26.89 10.02
CA GLY A 461 19.76 -27.93 10.98
C GLY A 461 19.81 -27.49 12.43
N TYR A 462 19.81 -26.19 12.74
CA TYR A 462 19.78 -25.72 14.11
C TYR A 462 18.34 -25.61 14.61
N ARG A 463 18.02 -26.36 15.65
CA ARG A 463 16.72 -26.36 16.32
C ARG A 463 16.46 -25.02 17.02
N VAL A 464 15.26 -24.52 16.82
CA VAL A 464 14.69 -23.30 17.40
C VAL A 464 13.21 -23.50 17.71
N PHE A 465 12.63 -22.62 18.51
CA PHE A 465 11.21 -22.66 18.88
C PHE A 465 10.47 -21.43 18.38
N CYS A 466 9.49 -21.64 17.50
CA CYS A 466 8.58 -20.59 17.04
C CYS A 466 7.66 -20.17 18.19
N ARG A 467 7.77 -18.88 18.56
CA ARG A 467 6.97 -18.15 19.54
C ARG A 467 5.97 -17.32 18.76
N TYR A 468 4.68 -17.47 19.04
CA TYR A 468 3.59 -16.86 18.26
C TYR A 468 2.94 -15.78 19.10
N ILE A 469 2.71 -14.58 18.56
CA ILE A 469 2.30 -13.42 19.34
C ILE A 469 1.11 -12.73 18.65
N ASP A 470 0.09 -12.33 19.40
CA ASP A 470 -1.11 -11.67 18.87
C ASP A 470 -0.95 -10.14 18.71
N GLU A 471 -2.04 -9.42 18.44
CA GLU A 471 -2.06 -7.96 18.33
C GLU A 471 -1.88 -7.21 19.66
N ASN A 472 -1.92 -7.91 20.79
CA ASN A 472 -1.78 -7.36 22.15
C ASN A 472 -0.42 -7.70 22.78
N ASP A 473 0.54 -8.18 21.97
CA ASP A 473 1.83 -8.71 22.40
C ASP A 473 1.75 -9.94 23.36
N MET A 474 0.66 -10.72 23.31
CA MET A 474 0.49 -11.95 24.11
C MET A 474 0.86 -13.23 23.34
N GLU A 475 1.47 -14.22 24.02
CA GLU A 475 1.94 -15.46 23.38
C GLU A 475 0.83 -16.51 23.15
N ILE A 476 0.68 -16.96 21.90
CA ILE A 476 -0.39 -17.84 21.41
C ILE A 476 0.01 -19.32 21.54
N GLY A 477 -0.27 -19.89 22.71
CA GLY A 477 -0.14 -21.32 22.97
C GLY A 477 1.31 -21.80 23.15
N LYS A 478 1.53 -23.12 23.11
CA LYS A 478 2.87 -23.70 23.37
C LYS A 478 3.81 -23.50 22.16
N PRO A 479 5.08 -23.14 22.34
CA PRO A 479 6.04 -22.98 21.24
C PRO A 479 6.11 -24.20 20.30
N PHE A 480 6.26 -23.96 19.00
CA PHE A 480 6.44 -25.02 17.98
C PHE A 480 7.93 -25.25 17.74
N GLU A 481 8.37 -26.51 17.81
CA GLU A 481 9.77 -26.88 17.51
C GLU A 481 9.97 -26.89 16.00
N SER A 482 11.00 -26.20 15.53
CA SER A 482 11.41 -26.13 14.12
C SER A 482 12.94 -26.06 14.03
N PHE A 483 13.47 -25.94 12.82
CA PHE A 483 14.89 -25.92 12.51
C PHE A 483 15.19 -24.96 11.36
N THR A 484 16.45 -24.57 11.19
CA THR A 484 16.87 -23.83 10.00
C THR A 484 17.06 -24.75 8.78
N TYR A 485 16.14 -24.65 7.82
CA TYR A 485 16.30 -25.19 6.47
C TYR A 485 15.34 -24.51 5.47
N PRO A 486 15.82 -24.01 4.30
CA PRO A 486 17.22 -23.85 3.90
C PRO A 486 18.05 -22.98 4.85
N GLU A 487 19.31 -22.74 4.51
CA GLU A 487 20.14 -21.79 5.27
C GLU A 487 19.41 -20.45 5.42
N TYR A 488 19.44 -19.87 6.62
CA TYR A 488 18.78 -18.61 7.00
C TYR A 488 17.24 -18.60 6.99
N ILE A 489 16.59 -19.72 6.70
CA ILE A 489 15.13 -19.87 6.72
C ILE A 489 14.71 -20.79 7.88
N VAL A 490 13.67 -20.40 8.61
CA VAL A 490 12.98 -21.22 9.63
C VAL A 490 11.49 -21.24 9.32
N THR A 491 10.96 -22.40 9.01
CA THR A 491 9.52 -22.55 8.74
C THR A 491 8.75 -22.87 10.03
N CYS A 492 7.69 -22.11 10.31
CA CYS A 492 6.78 -22.31 11.43
C CYS A 492 5.38 -22.72 10.92
N LYS A 493 4.74 -23.73 11.53
CA LYS A 493 3.33 -24.06 11.19
C LYS A 493 2.41 -22.90 11.59
N LYS A 494 1.53 -22.44 10.70
CA LYS A 494 0.64 -21.28 10.93
C LYS A 494 -0.20 -21.42 12.20
N ARG A 495 -0.55 -20.28 12.83
CA ARG A 495 -1.57 -20.22 13.89
C ARG A 495 -2.52 -19.05 13.70
N LYS A 496 -3.82 -19.35 13.65
CA LYS A 496 -4.91 -18.36 13.58
C LYS A 496 -4.78 -17.38 14.75
N GLY A 497 -4.68 -16.08 14.45
CA GLY A 497 -4.48 -15.01 15.43
C GLY A 497 -3.04 -14.49 15.56
N THR A 498 -2.04 -15.13 14.94
CA THR A 498 -0.66 -14.62 14.99
C THR A 498 -0.53 -13.31 14.22
N ARG A 499 0.12 -12.32 14.83
CA ARG A 499 0.38 -10.98 14.27
C ARG A 499 1.86 -10.62 14.29
N LYS A 500 2.56 -11.02 15.36
CA LYS A 500 4.02 -11.04 15.42
C LYS A 500 4.50 -12.47 15.69
N ILE A 501 5.70 -12.82 15.26
CA ILE A 501 6.30 -14.14 15.54
C ILE A 501 7.77 -13.96 15.91
N GLY A 502 8.31 -14.87 16.72
CA GLY A 502 9.69 -14.84 17.18
C GLY A 502 10.29 -16.24 17.23
N LEU A 503 11.61 -16.31 17.43
CA LEU A 503 12.33 -17.56 17.70
C LEU A 503 13.07 -17.43 19.02
N SER A 504 12.95 -18.46 19.87
CA SER A 504 13.84 -18.68 21.01
C SER A 504 14.66 -19.95 20.80
N VAL A 505 15.86 -20.00 21.35
CA VAL A 505 16.72 -21.20 21.30
C VAL A 505 16.26 -22.30 22.26
N GLU A 506 15.73 -21.89 23.42
CA GLU A 506 15.03 -22.75 24.36
C GLU A 506 13.53 -22.52 24.31
N LYS A 507 12.75 -23.53 24.71
CA LYS A 507 11.28 -23.47 24.68
C LYS A 507 10.70 -22.29 25.46
N ASN A 508 11.27 -21.97 26.62
CA ASN A 508 10.82 -20.85 27.46
C ASN A 508 11.85 -19.70 27.49
N GLY A 509 12.88 -19.72 26.64
CA GLY A 509 13.93 -18.71 26.61
C GLY A 509 13.46 -17.38 26.01
N ASP A 510 14.32 -16.36 26.07
CA ASP A 510 14.05 -15.05 25.49
C ASP A 510 13.91 -15.12 23.96
N TYR A 511 13.11 -14.19 23.42
CA TYR A 511 12.91 -14.01 21.98
C TYR A 511 12.56 -12.55 21.66
N GLN A 512 12.79 -12.18 20.41
CA GLN A 512 12.25 -10.97 19.80
C GLN A 512 11.01 -11.33 18.98
N SER A 513 9.95 -10.53 19.08
CA SER A 513 8.76 -10.62 18.23
C SER A 513 8.87 -9.67 17.04
N LEU A 514 8.52 -10.17 15.85
CA LEU A 514 8.61 -9.48 14.56
C LEU A 514 7.24 -9.43 13.90
N PRO A 515 6.81 -8.29 13.31
CA PRO A 515 5.53 -8.22 12.61
C PRO A 515 5.51 -9.17 11.40
N ILE A 516 4.40 -9.87 11.20
CA ILE A 516 4.24 -10.79 10.07
C ILE A 516 3.63 -10.05 8.87
N VAL A 517 4.37 -9.98 7.77
CA VAL A 517 3.90 -9.46 6.49
C VAL A 517 3.01 -10.51 5.80
N ASN A 518 1.88 -10.07 5.23
CA ASN A 518 0.85 -10.97 4.73
C ASN A 518 1.13 -11.43 3.28
N ARG A 519 1.37 -12.73 3.08
CA ARG A 519 1.79 -13.34 1.81
C ARG A 519 0.76 -14.36 1.28
N MET A 520 -0.50 -14.01 1.50
CA MET A 520 -1.71 -14.77 1.15
C MET A 520 -2.33 -14.30 -0.17
N LEU A 521 -1.51 -13.83 -1.12
CA LEU A 521 -1.99 -12.98 -2.20
C LEU A 521 -2.48 -13.80 -3.41
N LYS A 522 -3.80 -13.77 -3.61
CA LYS A 522 -4.57 -14.64 -4.54
C LYS A 522 -4.32 -14.33 -6.01
N LYS A 523 -3.75 -13.17 -6.28
CA LYS A 523 -3.13 -12.81 -7.54
C LYS A 523 -1.83 -12.10 -7.20
N PRO A 524 -0.88 -12.12 -8.13
CA PRO A 524 0.13 -11.11 -8.13
C PRO A 524 -0.51 -9.72 -8.26
N THR A 525 -0.15 -8.80 -7.38
CA THR A 525 -0.48 -7.37 -7.50
C THR A 525 0.39 -6.72 -8.61
N TYR A 526 1.35 -7.48 -9.17
CA TYR A 526 2.38 -7.04 -10.10
C TYR A 526 2.91 -8.26 -10.91
N GLU A 527 2.57 -8.40 -12.19
CA GLU A 527 3.02 -9.49 -13.06
C GLU A 527 4.54 -9.65 -13.10
N LEU A 528 5.35 -8.60 -13.20
CA LEU A 528 6.68 -8.72 -13.79
C LEU A 528 7.56 -7.47 -13.71
N SER A 529 8.80 -7.58 -13.22
CA SER A 529 9.14 -6.67 -12.14
C SER A 529 10.43 -7.06 -11.32
N MET A 530 11.53 -6.29 -11.03
CA MET A 530 12.87 -6.78 -10.46
C MET A 530 13.22 -6.60 -8.87
N CYS A 531 14.17 -7.28 -8.14
CA CYS A 531 14.38 -7.41 -6.63
C CYS A 531 15.81 -7.00 -6.08
N ILE A 532 16.30 -5.82 -5.54
CA ILE A 532 17.70 -5.08 -5.58
C ILE A 532 19.00 -5.33 -4.73
N ALA A 533 20.17 -5.57 -5.35
CA ALA A 533 21.44 -6.14 -4.81
C ALA A 533 22.27 -5.50 -3.70
N THR A 534 21.70 -5.12 -2.57
CA THR A 534 22.34 -5.08 -1.23
C THR A 534 23.67 -4.28 -0.95
N LEU A 535 23.93 -3.46 0.10
CA LEU A 535 25.06 -2.44 0.14
C LEU A 535 26.41 -2.50 1.00
N TYR A 536 27.66 -2.67 0.45
CA TYR A 536 29.00 -2.75 1.21
C TYR A 536 30.08 -1.65 1.13
N GLY A 537 29.93 -0.49 1.77
CA GLY A 537 31.12 0.32 2.19
C GLY A 537 31.59 1.34 1.16
N ASP A 538 32.89 1.59 1.00
CA ASP A 538 33.29 3.01 0.86
C ASP A 538 33.40 3.67 -0.53
N GLU A 539 33.81 3.02 -1.63
CA GLU A 539 34.14 3.73 -2.90
C GLU A 539 32.95 3.94 -3.93
N PRO A 540 32.86 4.92 -4.89
CA PRO A 540 31.58 5.62 -5.20
C PRO A 540 30.38 4.94 -5.86
N LYS A 541 29.19 5.63 -5.79
CA LYS A 541 27.81 5.06 -5.79
C LYS A 541 26.51 5.97 -5.90
N TRP A 542 26.44 7.16 -6.55
CA TRP A 542 25.13 7.75 -7.01
C TRP A 542 25.08 8.09 -8.50
N LEU A 543 26.23 8.10 -9.17
CA LEU A 543 26.40 8.59 -10.53
C LEU A 543 26.42 7.43 -11.52
N MET A 544 25.88 6.32 -11.02
CA MET A 544 25.19 5.33 -11.80
C MET A 544 23.72 5.26 -11.48
N PHE A 545 23.32 5.29 -10.20
CA PHE A 545 21.95 5.43 -9.75
C PHE A 545 21.21 6.43 -10.64
N ILE A 546 21.61 7.73 -10.67
CA ILE A 546 21.07 8.83 -11.54
C ILE A 546 20.65 8.36 -12.98
N GLU A 547 21.30 8.48 -14.16
CA GLU A 547 20.81 7.81 -15.43
C GLU A 547 20.60 6.30 -15.38
N MET A 548 21.00 5.56 -14.35
CA MET A 548 20.38 4.25 -14.21
C MET A 548 18.92 4.40 -13.86
N ILE A 549 18.30 5.58 -13.85
CA ILE A 549 16.93 6.08 -14.12
C ILE A 549 16.59 6.50 -15.61
N GLU A 550 17.36 6.19 -16.68
CA GLU A 550 17.14 6.68 -18.07
C GLU A 550 17.28 5.77 -19.38
N HIS A 551 17.49 4.43 -19.39
CA HIS A 551 17.03 3.53 -20.52
C HIS A 551 16.12 2.35 -20.10
N TYR A 552 16.54 1.25 -19.44
CA TYR A 552 15.57 0.32 -18.82
C TYR A 552 14.79 0.85 -17.61
N LYS A 553 14.25 2.03 -17.72
CA LYS A 553 12.88 2.25 -17.33
C LYS A 553 12.17 1.80 -18.66
N LEU A 554 11.87 2.60 -19.70
CA LEU A 554 11.22 2.24 -21.00
C LEU A 554 10.58 0.84 -20.99
N GLN A 555 11.41 -0.15 -21.35
CA GLN A 555 11.62 -1.47 -20.77
C GLN A 555 10.86 -1.94 -19.49
N GLY A 556 9.91 -1.28 -18.75
CA GLY A 556 8.77 -1.94 -18.02
C GLY A 556 8.14 -1.87 -16.55
N VAL A 557 8.03 -3.04 -15.88
CA VAL A 557 8.16 -3.49 -14.45
C VAL A 557 7.46 -2.85 -13.25
N GLN A 558 7.25 -3.58 -12.11
CA GLN A 558 6.41 -3.30 -10.88
C GLN A 558 6.76 -2.54 -9.51
N HIS A 559 7.32 -3.15 -8.47
CA HIS A 559 7.80 -2.49 -7.20
C HIS A 559 9.12 -3.22 -6.51
N PHE A 560 10.45 -2.75 -6.47
CA PHE A 560 11.99 -3.20 -6.42
C PHE A 560 13.09 -4.26 -5.63
N TYR A 561 13.29 -4.75 -4.32
CA TYR A 561 14.37 -5.38 -3.33
C TYR A 561 15.81 -4.89 -2.86
N LEU A 562 16.12 -3.64 -2.52
CA LEU A 562 17.33 -3.10 -1.88
C LEU A 562 17.63 -3.64 -0.49
N HIS A 563 18.83 -4.09 -0.17
CA HIS A 563 19.21 -4.55 1.19
C HIS A 563 20.52 -3.85 1.66
N ILE A 564 20.94 -3.74 2.94
CA ILE A 564 21.81 -2.61 3.39
C ILE A 564 22.86 -2.75 4.54
N HIS A 565 24.16 -2.33 4.48
CA HIS A 565 25.09 -2.39 5.67
C HIS A 565 26.08 -1.26 5.97
N ASN A 566 26.84 -0.69 5.02
CA ASN A 566 27.74 0.43 5.38
C ASN A 566 27.75 1.55 4.33
N ALA A 567 27.37 2.78 4.74
CA ALA A 567 27.16 4.03 4.02
C ALA A 567 27.35 5.23 4.92
N SER A 568 27.69 6.37 4.37
CA SER A 568 27.05 7.13 3.27
C SER A 568 25.70 7.65 3.65
N ASN A 569 25.73 8.72 4.44
CA ASN A 569 24.62 9.65 4.47
C ASN A 569 24.35 10.30 3.08
N TYR A 570 24.98 10.00 1.93
CA TYR A 570 24.71 10.80 0.71
C TYR A 570 24.35 10.10 -0.61
N ASP A 571 24.62 8.83 -0.83
CA ASP A 571 23.66 8.13 -1.72
C ASP A 571 22.41 7.96 -0.90
N LEU A 572 22.54 8.04 0.42
CA LEU A 572 21.54 8.55 1.29
C LEU A 572 21.21 10.05 1.11
N LYS A 573 21.50 10.60 -0.07
CA LYS A 573 21.04 11.87 -0.62
C LYS A 573 20.30 11.77 -1.93
N VAL A 574 19.84 10.62 -2.39
CA VAL A 574 19.00 10.62 -3.61
C VAL A 574 17.74 9.81 -3.46
N ILE A 575 17.51 9.25 -2.28
CA ILE A 575 16.85 7.98 -2.17
C ILE A 575 15.57 7.93 -1.18
N ASN A 576 15.55 8.39 0.10
CA ASN A 576 14.46 8.30 1.14
C ASN A 576 13.67 9.54 1.52
N GLU A 577 13.68 10.49 0.64
CA GLU A 577 12.38 10.65 0.09
C GLU A 577 12.30 9.88 -1.22
N TYR A 578 11.65 8.70 -1.26
CA TYR A 578 10.87 8.01 -2.32
C TYR A 578 9.82 6.95 -1.81
N VAL A 579 8.94 7.19 -0.82
CA VAL A 579 7.81 6.33 -0.35
C VAL A 579 6.52 7.06 0.15
N ARG A 580 6.50 8.35 0.51
CA ARG A 580 5.26 9.17 0.51
C ARG A 580 4.84 9.42 -0.95
N THR A 581 5.75 9.18 -1.91
CA THR A 581 5.65 9.22 -3.37
C THR A 581 4.43 8.39 -3.66
N GLY A 582 4.45 7.09 -3.42
CA GLY A 582 5.43 6.19 -2.81
C GLY A 582 6.22 5.24 -3.73
N GLU A 583 7.47 4.92 -3.48
CA GLU A 583 8.30 4.28 -4.50
C GLU A 583 9.30 3.18 -4.05
N LEU A 584 9.42 2.66 -2.77
CA LEU A 584 10.18 1.41 -2.34
C LEU A 584 10.34 0.87 -0.86
N GLU A 585 10.53 -0.46 -0.70
CA GLU A 585 10.09 -1.36 0.42
C GLU A 585 11.21 -2.13 1.29
N VAL A 586 11.79 -1.49 2.33
CA VAL A 586 13.12 -1.47 3.11
C VAL A 586 13.82 -2.25 4.39
N HIS A 587 13.33 -3.26 5.22
CA HIS A 587 13.71 -4.03 6.50
C HIS A 587 15.16 -4.15 7.05
N TYR A 588 15.43 -4.22 8.38
CA TYR A 588 16.81 -4.28 8.94
C TYR A 588 17.34 -5.65 9.48
N LEU A 589 18.48 -6.18 8.96
CA LEU A 589 19.32 -7.18 9.69
C LEU A 589 20.45 -6.48 10.43
N LEU A 590 20.74 -6.59 11.74
CA LEU A 590 21.66 -5.52 12.37
C LEU A 590 22.79 -6.36 13.09
N GLU A 591 24.01 -5.79 13.20
CA GLU A 591 25.26 -6.34 13.68
C GLU A 591 25.30 -6.79 15.14
N ARG A 592 24.50 -7.83 15.33
CA ARG A 592 24.41 -8.77 16.43
C ARG A 592 25.47 -9.88 16.35
N ASP A 593 26.05 -10.20 15.18
CA ASP A 593 26.79 -11.46 14.89
C ASP A 593 27.75 -11.30 13.68
N HIS A 594 28.93 -10.71 13.93
CA HIS A 594 29.91 -10.27 12.92
C HIS A 594 30.25 -11.31 11.84
N ARG A 595 30.30 -10.90 10.57
CA ARG A 595 30.88 -11.67 9.46
C ARG A 595 31.42 -10.79 8.35
N ALA A 596 32.08 -11.44 7.39
CA ALA A 596 32.60 -10.82 6.19
C ALA A 596 31.51 -10.19 5.32
N ASP A 597 31.96 -9.22 4.55
CA ASP A 597 31.19 -8.45 3.59
C ASP A 597 30.33 -9.37 2.70
N ASP A 598 30.98 -10.24 1.95
CA ASP A 598 30.37 -11.23 1.08
C ASP A 598 29.77 -12.46 1.79
N HIS A 599 29.59 -12.46 3.11
CA HIS A 599 28.86 -13.53 3.83
C HIS A 599 27.45 -13.14 4.22
N TRP A 600 27.16 -11.84 4.33
CA TRP A 600 25.78 -11.39 4.31
C TRP A 600 25.06 -11.93 3.10
N HIS A 601 25.80 -12.01 2.01
CA HIS A 601 25.51 -12.47 0.66
C HIS A 601 24.81 -13.86 0.62
N MET A 602 25.05 -14.77 1.57
CA MET A 602 24.26 -16.02 1.65
C MET A 602 23.00 -15.90 2.51
N VAL A 603 23.08 -15.16 3.63
CA VAL A 603 21.90 -14.72 4.42
C VAL A 603 20.86 -14.20 3.48
N ASN A 604 21.42 -13.37 2.59
CA ASN A 604 20.86 -12.78 1.44
C ASN A 604 20.08 -13.92 0.70
N ILE A 605 20.53 -14.91 -0.11
CA ILE A 605 19.60 -15.69 -1.03
C ILE A 605 18.22 -15.97 -0.47
N ALA A 606 18.28 -16.58 0.71
CA ALA A 606 17.24 -17.28 1.37
C ALA A 606 15.94 -16.46 1.43
N ASP A 607 15.97 -15.21 1.85
CA ASP A 607 14.71 -14.53 2.16
C ASP A 607 14.00 -13.85 1.01
N CYS A 608 14.64 -13.33 -0.03
CA CYS A 608 14.02 -12.80 -1.24
C CYS A 608 13.12 -13.98 -1.59
N LEU A 609 13.67 -15.20 -1.60
CA LEU A 609 12.92 -16.44 -1.88
C LEU A 609 11.75 -16.73 -0.96
N ILE A 610 11.62 -16.03 0.15
CA ILE A 610 10.51 -16.08 1.07
C ILE A 610 9.65 -14.82 0.98
N TRP A 611 10.15 -13.64 1.35
CA TRP A 611 9.39 -12.38 1.35
C TRP A 611 8.74 -12.07 -0.01
N SER A 612 9.17 -12.80 -1.06
CA SER A 612 8.62 -13.07 -2.41
C SER A 612 7.29 -13.76 -2.67
N ARG A 613 6.87 -14.77 -1.94
CA ARG A 613 6.12 -15.84 -2.61
C ARG A 613 4.60 -15.61 -2.68
N GLY A 614 4.11 -14.75 -3.58
CA GLY A 614 2.66 -14.66 -3.90
C GLY A 614 2.14 -13.44 -4.69
N GLU A 615 2.39 -12.23 -4.21
CA GLU A 615 1.99 -10.92 -4.79
C GLU A 615 2.61 -10.59 -6.16
N SER A 616 3.22 -11.55 -6.86
CA SER A 616 4.07 -11.26 -8.03
C SER A 616 4.34 -12.39 -9.03
N LYS A 617 4.64 -12.08 -10.31
CA LYS A 617 4.88 -13.11 -11.35
C LYS A 617 6.19 -13.09 -12.20
N TRP A 618 7.15 -12.13 -12.14
CA TRP A 618 8.53 -12.16 -12.77
C TRP A 618 9.46 -10.99 -12.32
N THR A 619 10.80 -11.10 -12.38
CA THR A 619 11.91 -10.34 -11.70
C THR A 619 13.29 -10.89 -12.29
N ILE A 620 14.56 -10.34 -12.24
CA ILE A 620 15.85 -11.05 -12.69
C ILE A 620 17.09 -10.99 -11.75
N PHE A 621 17.66 -12.09 -11.24
CA PHE A 621 18.85 -12.16 -10.36
C PHE A 621 20.15 -11.45 -10.77
N ALA A 622 20.54 -10.42 -10.02
CA ALA A 622 21.34 -9.33 -10.56
C ALA A 622 22.28 -8.54 -9.64
N ASP A 623 23.11 -7.66 -10.21
CA ASP A 623 23.82 -6.64 -9.45
C ASP A 623 24.04 -5.31 -10.27
N LEU A 624 24.42 -4.16 -9.70
CA LEU A 624 24.14 -2.76 -10.20
C LEU A 624 25.16 -2.25 -11.15
N ASP A 625 26.04 -3.11 -11.60
CA ASP A 625 26.67 -2.91 -12.87
C ASP A 625 26.29 -3.85 -13.97
N GLU A 626 25.34 -4.74 -13.73
CA GLU A 626 24.97 -5.78 -14.68
C GLU A 626 23.74 -5.43 -15.48
N ARG A 627 23.85 -5.46 -16.82
CA ARG A 627 22.98 -4.64 -17.67
C ARG A 627 22.45 -5.43 -18.84
N ILE A 628 21.38 -6.19 -18.62
CA ILE A 628 20.61 -6.93 -19.65
C ILE A 628 19.91 -5.97 -20.60
N LEU A 629 20.71 -5.14 -21.26
CA LEU A 629 20.26 -4.51 -22.48
C LEU A 629 19.76 -5.65 -23.36
N MET A 630 18.52 -5.54 -23.81
CA MET A 630 18.17 -6.25 -25.02
C MET A 630 18.98 -5.59 -26.12
N THR A 631 20.04 -6.29 -26.51
CA THR A 631 20.82 -6.00 -27.70
C THR A 631 19.93 -6.03 -28.94
N LYS A 632 18.80 -6.73 -28.83
CA LYS A 632 17.67 -6.66 -29.74
C LYS A 632 16.31 -6.85 -29.03
N TYR A 633 15.38 -5.88 -28.99
CA TYR A 633 13.92 -6.15 -28.80
C TYR A 633 12.97 -5.04 -29.30
N PRO A 634 11.88 -5.29 -30.10
CA PRO A 634 10.87 -4.26 -30.37
C PRO A 634 9.95 -3.99 -29.19
N GLY A 635 10.02 -4.82 -28.16
CA GLY A 635 9.32 -4.57 -26.92
C GLY A 635 10.22 -3.96 -25.86
N THR A 636 9.51 -3.51 -24.84
CA THR A 636 10.00 -3.38 -23.49
C THR A 636 10.04 -4.80 -22.92
N ILE A 637 11.10 -5.24 -22.28
CA ILE A 637 11.42 -6.69 -22.18
C ILE A 637 10.35 -7.65 -21.47
N LEU A 638 9.20 -7.18 -20.97
CA LEU A 638 8.05 -7.89 -20.34
C LEU A 638 7.23 -8.37 -21.46
N ASP A 639 7.14 -7.55 -22.50
CA ASP A 639 6.70 -8.01 -23.77
C ASP A 639 7.51 -9.31 -24.06
N TYR A 640 8.80 -9.46 -23.68
CA TYR A 640 9.57 -10.71 -23.82
C TYR A 640 9.20 -11.88 -22.88
N VAL A 641 8.82 -11.73 -21.59
CA VAL A 641 8.26 -12.90 -20.82
C VAL A 641 6.73 -12.88 -20.58
N ARG A 642 6.00 -11.95 -21.20
CA ARG A 642 4.63 -12.13 -21.71
C ARG A 642 4.67 -12.94 -22.99
N ASP A 643 5.69 -12.76 -23.84
CA ASP A 643 5.98 -13.64 -24.97
C ASP A 643 6.50 -15.04 -24.50
N ILE A 644 6.77 -15.24 -23.20
CA ILE A 644 6.99 -16.57 -22.60
C ILE A 644 5.69 -17.12 -22.02
N ASP A 645 4.97 -17.81 -22.91
CA ASP A 645 3.76 -18.60 -22.61
C ASP A 645 4.06 -19.93 -21.85
N ASP A 646 5.33 -20.31 -21.68
CA ASP A 646 5.72 -21.60 -21.11
C ASP A 646 5.82 -21.57 -19.58
N GLU A 647 4.87 -22.23 -18.91
CA GLU A 647 4.81 -22.34 -17.46
C GLU A 647 5.81 -23.35 -16.85
N GLU A 648 6.51 -24.18 -17.64
CA GLU A 648 7.66 -24.96 -17.15
C GLU A 648 8.92 -24.09 -16.97
N VAL A 649 8.99 -22.93 -17.65
CA VAL A 649 10.08 -21.98 -17.45
C VAL A 649 9.99 -21.42 -16.04
N GLY A 650 10.97 -21.84 -15.25
CA GLY A 650 11.16 -21.42 -13.87
C GLY A 650 12.36 -20.50 -13.71
N SER A 651 13.27 -20.40 -14.69
CA SER A 651 14.46 -19.53 -14.68
C SER A 651 14.92 -19.16 -16.10
N LEU A 652 15.54 -17.99 -16.31
CA LEU A 652 15.93 -17.42 -17.61
C LEU A 652 17.24 -16.60 -17.51
N GLN A 653 18.36 -17.19 -17.92
CA GLN A 653 19.71 -16.76 -17.61
C GLN A 653 20.41 -15.97 -18.74
N PHE A 654 20.83 -14.74 -18.44
CA PHE A 654 21.54 -13.83 -19.34
C PHE A 654 23.05 -13.75 -19.07
N ARG A 655 23.79 -13.36 -20.11
CA ARG A 655 25.25 -13.50 -20.24
C ARG A 655 26.05 -12.21 -20.03
N GLN A 656 27.21 -12.30 -19.39
CA GLN A 656 27.95 -11.14 -18.85
C GLN A 656 29.10 -10.57 -19.72
N GLN A 657 28.87 -9.60 -20.61
CA GLN A 657 29.96 -8.80 -21.22
C GLN A 657 30.56 -7.84 -20.19
N TRP A 658 31.89 -7.80 -20.00
CA TRP A 658 32.50 -6.75 -19.19
C TRP A 658 32.90 -5.48 -19.93
N VAL A 659 32.97 -4.33 -19.26
CA VAL A 659 33.50 -3.08 -19.85
C VAL A 659 34.29 -2.25 -18.83
N LEU A 660 35.23 -1.43 -19.30
CA LEU A 660 36.39 -1.00 -18.53
C LEU A 660 36.46 0.53 -18.28
N LYS A 661 35.91 0.98 -17.14
CA LYS A 661 36.26 2.27 -16.47
C LYS A 661 37.72 2.34 -16.04
N THR A 662 38.28 3.53 -15.95
CA THR A 662 39.68 3.72 -15.51
C THR A 662 39.84 4.32 -14.12
N GLU A 663 38.79 4.89 -13.53
CA GLU A 663 38.89 5.70 -12.32
C GLU A 663 37.69 5.55 -11.38
N LEU A 664 37.71 6.28 -10.28
CA LEU A 664 36.49 6.50 -9.54
C LEU A 664 35.59 7.37 -10.46
N MET A 665 34.42 6.86 -10.89
CA MET A 665 33.23 7.62 -10.53
C MET A 665 33.40 7.74 -8.97
N PRO A 666 33.19 8.88 -8.32
CA PRO A 666 34.09 10.06 -8.43
C PRO A 666 34.68 10.68 -7.01
N GLU A 667 35.08 11.89 -6.41
CA GLU A 667 35.22 13.45 -6.32
C GLU A 667 34.09 14.36 -5.64
N LYS A 668 33.19 15.18 -6.29
CA LYS A 668 31.83 15.70 -5.83
C LYS A 668 30.96 16.29 -7.00
N TYR A 669 29.83 17.04 -6.89
CA TYR A 669 29.02 17.43 -8.10
C TYR A 669 29.02 18.92 -8.51
N LYS A 670 28.69 19.22 -9.77
CA LYS A 670 28.66 20.59 -10.29
C LYS A 670 27.33 21.02 -10.89
N GLY A 671 26.82 20.30 -11.88
CA GLY A 671 25.63 20.68 -12.65
C GLY A 671 25.41 19.72 -13.81
N ARG A 672 24.45 20.02 -14.70
CA ARG A 672 24.14 19.17 -15.87
C ARG A 672 25.36 18.86 -16.74
N ASP A 673 26.30 19.78 -16.90
CA ASP A 673 27.53 19.48 -17.64
C ASP A 673 28.32 18.32 -17.03
N GLN A 674 28.29 18.17 -15.70
CA GLN A 674 28.87 17.04 -14.98
C GLN A 674 27.85 15.93 -14.70
N LEU A 675 26.62 16.04 -15.20
CA LEU A 675 25.89 14.85 -15.60
C LEU A 675 26.42 14.41 -16.98
N ASN A 676 26.44 15.29 -17.97
CA ASN A 676 26.68 14.92 -19.36
C ASN A 676 28.09 14.39 -19.64
N GLU A 677 29.06 14.99 -18.94
CA GLU A 677 30.43 14.53 -18.84
C GLU A 677 30.59 13.43 -17.80
N TRP A 678 29.78 13.43 -16.73
CA TRP A 678 29.81 12.37 -15.73
C TRP A 678 28.48 11.72 -15.44
N MET A 679 28.20 10.63 -16.14
CA MET A 679 27.06 9.76 -15.90
C MET A 679 27.27 8.37 -16.60
N PRO A 680 28.41 7.65 -16.66
CA PRO A 680 28.84 6.53 -17.60
C PRO A 680 28.43 6.32 -19.14
N THR A 681 27.36 5.67 -19.67
CA THR A 681 27.20 5.06 -21.06
C THR A 681 27.74 5.63 -22.43
N HIS A 682 28.36 6.82 -22.54
CA HIS A 682 29.04 7.40 -23.75
C HIS A 682 30.52 7.34 -23.53
N ARG A 683 30.84 7.13 -22.26
CA ARG A 683 31.98 7.74 -21.67
C ARG A 683 32.58 6.64 -20.56
N TRP A 684 33.72 5.80 -20.36
CA TRP A 684 35.04 5.07 -20.90
C TRP A 684 35.15 3.83 -21.96
N HIS A 685 34.07 3.14 -22.39
CA HIS A 685 33.62 2.24 -23.54
C HIS A 685 34.25 0.89 -23.68
N THR A 686 35.40 0.71 -23.07
CA THR A 686 36.33 -0.32 -23.49
C THR A 686 35.84 -1.72 -23.06
N SER A 687 35.18 -2.46 -23.96
CA SER A 687 34.50 -3.72 -23.65
C SER A 687 35.39 -4.95 -23.82
N THR A 688 35.14 -5.98 -23.02
CA THR A 688 35.61 -7.34 -23.24
C THR A 688 34.73 -8.05 -24.28
N GLY A 689 35.10 -9.30 -24.60
CA GLY A 689 34.14 -10.26 -25.17
C GLY A 689 32.99 -10.56 -24.20
N ILE A 690 31.98 -11.25 -24.71
CA ILE A 690 30.76 -11.59 -23.96
C ILE A 690 31.05 -12.77 -23.02
N GLY A 691 30.70 -12.60 -21.74
CA GLY A 691 30.83 -13.63 -20.72
C GLY A 691 29.98 -14.87 -21.01
N PRO A 692 30.33 -16.01 -20.40
CA PRO A 692 30.01 -17.28 -21.02
C PRO A 692 29.02 -18.09 -20.12
N THR A 693 28.18 -18.97 -20.69
CA THR A 693 27.07 -19.70 -20.03
C THR A 693 27.29 -20.05 -18.56
N GLY A 694 26.44 -19.57 -17.65
CA GLY A 694 26.52 -19.83 -16.21
C GLY A 694 27.68 -19.14 -15.46
N HIS A 695 28.77 -18.75 -16.12
CA HIS A 695 29.83 -17.97 -15.48
C HIS A 695 29.39 -16.52 -15.37
N THR A 696 29.23 -16.11 -14.12
CA THR A 696 28.73 -14.80 -13.70
C THR A 696 27.38 -14.38 -14.31
N ALA A 697 26.58 -15.36 -14.74
CA ALA A 697 25.29 -15.18 -15.39
C ALA A 697 24.12 -14.91 -14.42
N LYS A 698 22.96 -14.49 -14.95
CA LYS A 698 21.95 -13.68 -14.23
C LYS A 698 20.51 -13.99 -14.65
N CYS A 699 19.54 -14.25 -13.76
CA CYS A 699 18.38 -15.09 -14.10
C CYS A 699 16.96 -14.54 -13.82
N ILE A 700 15.96 -14.57 -14.72
CA ILE A 700 14.51 -14.31 -14.43
C ILE A 700 13.87 -15.59 -13.88
N VAL A 701 13.35 -15.72 -12.66
CA VAL A 701 13.05 -17.05 -12.07
C VAL A 701 11.86 -17.11 -11.10
N ASP A 702 10.96 -18.09 -11.21
CA ASP A 702 9.71 -18.03 -10.45
C ASP A 702 9.81 -18.36 -8.97
N THR A 703 9.40 -17.44 -8.08
CA THR A 703 9.47 -17.64 -6.63
C THR A 703 8.47 -18.64 -6.12
N SER A 704 7.29 -18.71 -6.75
CA SER A 704 6.32 -19.76 -6.49
C SER A 704 6.85 -21.12 -6.94
N LYS A 705 7.75 -21.12 -7.94
CA LYS A 705 8.41 -22.32 -8.49
C LYS A 705 9.78 -22.63 -7.84
N VAL A 706 10.43 -21.70 -7.14
CA VAL A 706 11.81 -21.85 -6.63
C VAL A 706 11.87 -21.95 -5.12
N PHE A 707 12.65 -22.92 -4.62
CA PHE A 707 12.75 -23.25 -3.20
C PHE A 707 14.07 -22.78 -2.58
N LYS A 708 15.19 -23.00 -3.27
CA LYS A 708 16.52 -22.46 -2.91
C LYS A 708 17.24 -22.02 -4.17
N MET A 709 18.06 -20.97 -4.08
CA MET A 709 19.05 -20.72 -5.14
C MET A 709 20.40 -20.25 -4.65
N PHE A 710 21.19 -19.72 -5.58
CA PHE A 710 22.53 -19.18 -5.41
C PHE A 710 22.62 -17.95 -6.29
N ILE A 711 23.59 -17.11 -5.98
CA ILE A 711 24.35 -16.30 -6.92
C ILE A 711 23.79 -16.23 -8.35
N HIS A 712 24.39 -17.01 -9.25
CA HIS A 712 24.26 -16.88 -10.70
C HIS A 712 23.19 -17.80 -11.31
N TYR A 713 22.48 -18.59 -10.51
CA TYR A 713 21.65 -19.70 -11.00
C TYR A 713 20.71 -20.28 -9.92
N VAL A 714 19.64 -20.94 -10.35
CA VAL A 714 18.76 -21.72 -9.44
C VAL A 714 19.45 -22.96 -8.91
N VAL A 715 19.37 -23.20 -7.59
CA VAL A 715 19.92 -24.41 -6.95
C VAL A 715 18.86 -25.50 -6.85
N GLU A 716 17.64 -25.13 -6.51
CA GLU A 716 16.54 -26.07 -6.28
C GLU A 716 15.19 -25.39 -6.50
N PHE A 717 14.46 -25.90 -7.48
CA PHE A 717 13.04 -25.62 -7.67
C PHE A 717 12.19 -26.36 -6.64
N PHE A 718 10.96 -25.91 -6.38
CA PHE A 718 9.94 -26.78 -5.80
C PHE A 718 9.63 -27.91 -6.80
N PRO A 719 9.53 -29.17 -6.33
CA PRO A 719 9.12 -30.27 -7.19
C PRO A 719 7.66 -30.15 -7.60
N THR A 720 7.33 -30.55 -8.82
CA THR A 720 5.94 -30.65 -9.31
C THR A 720 5.55 -32.12 -9.55
N PRO A 721 4.25 -32.46 -9.63
CA PRO A 721 3.81 -33.84 -9.86
C PRO A 721 4.18 -34.41 -11.23
N ASP A 722 4.31 -33.55 -12.25
CA ASP A 722 4.37 -33.96 -13.67
C ASP A 722 5.69 -33.57 -14.37
N GLY A 723 6.55 -32.75 -13.74
CA GLY A 723 7.83 -32.29 -14.30
C GLY A 723 8.71 -31.50 -13.32
N ASN A 724 9.87 -31.02 -13.81
CA ASN A 724 10.73 -30.09 -13.10
C ASN A 724 10.74 -28.75 -13.82
N PHE A 725 10.60 -27.65 -13.09
CA PHE A 725 10.82 -26.31 -13.63
C PHE A 725 12.28 -26.13 -14.10
N VAL A 726 12.49 -25.37 -15.17
CA VAL A 726 13.79 -25.29 -15.89
C VAL A 726 14.42 -23.91 -15.88
N GLU A 727 15.76 -23.87 -16.02
CA GLU A 727 16.55 -22.67 -16.30
C GLU A 727 16.94 -22.63 -17.79
N VAL A 728 16.46 -21.62 -18.51
CA VAL A 728 16.66 -21.40 -19.95
C VAL A 728 17.74 -20.34 -20.17
N GLY A 729 18.65 -20.50 -21.13
CA GLY A 729 19.62 -19.46 -21.48
C GLY A 729 19.04 -18.47 -22.48
N VAL A 730 19.30 -17.17 -22.28
CA VAL A 730 18.97 -16.13 -23.28
C VAL A 730 20.21 -15.83 -24.12
N ALA A 731 20.06 -15.80 -25.45
CA ALA A 731 21.18 -15.61 -26.35
C ALA A 731 21.64 -14.14 -26.34
N PRO A 732 22.95 -13.86 -26.43
CA PRO A 732 23.48 -12.52 -26.18
C PRO A 732 23.16 -11.50 -27.29
N GLU A 733 22.74 -11.96 -28.48
CA GLU A 733 22.15 -11.12 -29.51
C GLU A 733 20.69 -10.76 -29.22
N GLU A 734 20.03 -11.38 -28.25
CA GLU A 734 18.66 -11.11 -27.79
C GLU A 734 18.74 -10.17 -26.59
N GLY A 735 19.40 -10.62 -25.52
CA GLY A 735 19.75 -9.82 -24.36
C GLY A 735 21.06 -10.27 -23.73
N LEU A 736 21.87 -9.31 -23.30
CA LEU A 736 23.11 -9.61 -22.58
C LEU A 736 23.31 -8.65 -21.42
N VAL A 737 23.70 -9.21 -20.28
CA VAL A 737 24.22 -8.48 -19.12
C VAL A 737 25.52 -7.79 -19.51
N ARG A 738 25.63 -6.47 -19.47
CA ARG A 738 26.95 -5.84 -19.39
C ARG A 738 27.34 -5.75 -17.91
N SER A 739 28.47 -6.26 -17.39
CA SER A 739 29.08 -5.94 -16.04
C SER A 739 30.40 -5.10 -16.06
N GLN A 740 30.66 -4.00 -15.33
CA GLN A 740 32.03 -3.43 -15.34
C GLN A 740 32.94 -4.13 -14.30
N MET A 741 34.21 -4.42 -14.63
CA MET A 741 35.18 -5.04 -13.70
C MET A 741 36.49 -4.23 -13.61
N ASN A 742 37.04 -3.94 -12.42
CA ASN A 742 37.85 -2.72 -12.18
C ASN A 742 39.16 -2.60 -13.01
N LYS A 743 39.62 -1.37 -13.37
CA LYS A 743 41.01 -1.17 -13.81
C LYS A 743 41.94 -1.03 -12.59
N TYR A 744 41.34 -1.00 -11.41
CA TYR A 744 41.90 -1.52 -10.18
C TYR A 744 41.21 -2.82 -9.76
N PHE A 745 40.89 -3.62 -10.78
CA PHE A 745 40.79 -5.06 -10.78
C PHE A 745 41.61 -5.54 -12.03
N GLN A 746 42.86 -5.01 -12.23
CA GLN A 746 43.81 -5.12 -13.38
C GLN A 746 45.18 -5.84 -13.04
N LEU A 747 45.47 -7.08 -13.46
CA LEU A 747 46.48 -8.11 -12.97
C LEU A 747 46.04 -9.16 -11.88
N GLY A 748 46.41 -9.06 -10.59
CA GLY A 748 45.76 -9.65 -9.37
C GLY A 748 45.20 -11.08 -9.34
N ALA A 749 44.07 -11.38 -9.99
CA ALA A 749 43.54 -12.75 -10.01
C ALA A 749 44.51 -13.71 -10.73
N VAL A 750 45.42 -13.16 -11.56
CA VAL A 750 46.66 -13.81 -12.03
C VAL A 750 47.49 -14.46 -10.91
N PHE A 751 47.47 -13.91 -9.68
CA PHE A 751 48.21 -14.45 -8.53
C PHE A 751 47.46 -15.59 -7.82
N ILE A 752 46.12 -15.58 -7.84
CA ILE A 752 45.28 -16.54 -7.11
C ILE A 752 45.28 -17.92 -7.80
N VAL A 753 45.28 -17.96 -9.13
CA VAL A 753 45.32 -19.21 -9.92
C VAL A 753 46.62 -20.01 -9.67
N PHE A 754 47.72 -19.33 -9.31
CA PHE A 754 49.00 -19.98 -9.01
C PHE A 754 49.01 -20.68 -7.63
N LEU A 755 48.15 -20.27 -6.70
CA LEU A 755 48.07 -20.85 -5.34
C LEU A 755 47.17 -22.10 -5.29
N PHE A 756 46.02 -22.09 -5.99
CA PHE A 756 45.08 -23.21 -6.02
C PHE A 756 45.66 -24.53 -6.60
N LEU A 757 46.80 -24.48 -7.30
CA LEU A 757 47.52 -25.66 -7.77
C LEU A 757 48.50 -26.26 -6.74
N PHE A 758 48.77 -25.57 -5.62
CA PHE A 758 49.72 -26.01 -4.60
C PHE A 758 49.03 -26.74 -3.44
N ASP A 759 47.88 -26.24 -2.99
CA ASP A 759 47.18 -26.77 -1.80
C ASP A 759 46.56 -28.17 -1.98
N ILE A 760 46.29 -28.59 -3.22
CA ILE A 760 45.72 -29.93 -3.53
C ILE A 760 46.72 -31.06 -3.20
N LEU A 761 48.01 -30.76 -2.99
CA LEU A 761 49.06 -31.75 -2.73
C LEU A 761 49.41 -31.98 -1.25
N LEU A 762 48.94 -31.16 -0.29
CA LEU A 762 49.47 -31.17 1.08
C LEU A 762 48.41 -31.08 2.21
N ASN A 763 47.88 -32.25 2.59
CA ASN A 763 47.40 -32.64 3.93
C ASN A 763 46.29 -31.85 4.66
N ASN A 764 45.16 -32.54 4.82
CA ASN A 764 44.57 -32.96 6.11
C ASN A 764 44.86 -32.16 7.41
N SER A 765 43.74 -31.85 8.10
CA SER A 765 43.48 -31.96 9.56
C SER A 765 43.59 -30.74 10.50
N SER A 766 42.55 -30.65 11.36
CA SER A 766 42.44 -30.00 12.69
C SER A 766 42.70 -28.49 12.89
N PHE A 767 41.61 -27.76 13.18
CA PHE A 767 41.39 -26.89 14.36
C PHE A 767 42.59 -26.11 14.96
N SER A 768 42.52 -24.77 14.98
CA SER A 768 42.17 -23.99 16.19
C SER A 768 42.36 -22.45 16.04
N SER A 769 41.59 -21.71 16.82
CA SER A 769 41.50 -20.24 17.01
C SER A 769 42.75 -19.36 16.86
N LYS A 770 42.60 -18.16 16.27
CA LYS A 770 42.59 -16.86 17.02
C LYS A 770 42.31 -15.61 16.15
N VAL A 771 41.95 -14.52 16.84
CA VAL A 771 41.48 -13.21 16.33
C VAL A 771 42.61 -12.35 15.73
N GLN A 772 42.38 -11.73 14.56
CA GLN A 772 42.62 -10.28 14.31
C GLN A 772 42.12 -9.82 12.92
N TYR A 773 41.51 -8.62 12.85
CA TYR A 773 41.27 -7.87 11.61
C TYR A 773 42.52 -7.02 11.27
N PRO A 774 42.81 -6.75 9.98
CA PRO A 774 42.55 -5.38 9.50
C PRO A 774 42.12 -5.23 8.02
N CYS A 775 41.65 -4.03 7.72
CA CYS A 775 41.06 -3.44 6.51
C CYS A 775 41.68 -3.73 5.12
N PHE A 776 40.80 -3.63 4.11
CA PHE A 776 40.99 -3.03 2.78
C PHE A 776 42.41 -2.97 2.17
N SER A 777 42.59 -3.67 1.05
CA SER A 777 42.76 -2.97 -0.23
C SER A 777 42.27 -3.81 -1.40
N THR A 778 41.57 -3.11 -2.29
CA THR A 778 41.37 -3.37 -3.72
C THR A 778 42.54 -4.07 -4.46
N LYS A 779 42.26 -4.49 -5.72
CA LYS A 779 43.19 -4.64 -6.87
C LYS A 779 43.63 -6.08 -7.27
N ASN A 780 42.89 -6.77 -8.17
CA ASN A 780 43.32 -7.11 -9.57
C ASN A 780 42.67 -8.39 -10.31
N GLU A 781 43.00 -8.70 -11.60
CA GLU A 781 42.14 -9.13 -12.79
C GLU A 781 42.13 -10.57 -13.40
N TYR A 782 41.25 -10.74 -14.41
CA TYR A 782 41.30 -11.72 -15.53
C TYR A 782 42.29 -11.39 -16.67
N SER A 783 43.01 -12.42 -17.13
CA SER A 783 43.29 -12.62 -18.57
C SER A 783 43.17 -14.11 -18.88
N ASN A 784 42.98 -14.45 -20.16
CA ASN A 784 43.03 -15.81 -20.72
C ASN A 784 41.76 -16.67 -20.55
N ASN A 785 40.60 -16.10 -20.90
CA ASN A 785 39.77 -16.42 -22.08
C ASN A 785 39.53 -17.89 -22.56
N VAL A 786 40.21 -18.93 -22.05
CA VAL A 786 40.04 -20.32 -22.53
C VAL A 786 38.76 -20.97 -21.99
N LYS A 787 38.27 -20.54 -20.81
CA LYS A 787 36.90 -20.83 -20.35
C LYS A 787 35.84 -19.98 -21.05
N LEU A 788 36.21 -18.79 -21.53
CA LEU A 788 35.30 -17.83 -22.15
C LEU A 788 34.74 -18.41 -23.45
N ASP A 789 35.61 -18.87 -24.35
CA ASP A 789 35.21 -19.36 -25.67
C ASP A 789 34.41 -20.68 -25.60
N LYS A 790 34.67 -21.53 -24.59
CA LYS A 790 33.94 -22.81 -24.41
C LYS A 790 32.52 -22.61 -23.91
N LEU A 791 32.34 -21.83 -22.84
CA LEU A 791 31.01 -21.46 -22.35
C LEU A 791 30.38 -20.37 -23.26
N LEU A 792 31.08 -19.82 -24.26
CA LEU A 792 30.47 -19.03 -25.34
C LEU A 792 29.66 -19.95 -26.26
N SER A 793 30.26 -21.06 -26.70
CA SER A 793 29.61 -22.06 -27.57
C SER A 793 28.50 -22.90 -26.92
N GLU A 794 28.25 -22.72 -25.61
CA GLU A 794 27.23 -23.47 -24.86
C GLU A 794 25.91 -22.70 -24.66
N ILE A 795 25.74 -21.48 -25.21
CA ILE A 795 24.42 -20.81 -25.35
C ILE A 795 23.93 -20.71 -26.79
N ASP A 796 24.81 -20.69 -27.80
CA ASP A 796 24.46 -20.64 -29.24
C ASP A 796 23.70 -21.91 -29.76
N VAL A 797 23.19 -22.75 -28.85
CA VAL A 797 22.44 -24.00 -29.09
C VAL A 797 21.00 -23.94 -28.52
N VAL A 798 20.69 -22.99 -27.63
CA VAL A 798 19.34 -22.73 -27.11
C VAL A 798 19.16 -21.21 -26.99
N GLY A 799 18.41 -20.61 -27.93
CA GLY A 799 18.02 -19.19 -27.90
C GLY A 799 16.50 -19.04 -27.97
N THR A 800 15.98 -17.83 -27.74
CA THR A 800 14.57 -17.51 -28.00
C THR A 800 14.44 -16.03 -28.38
N THR A 801 14.27 -15.77 -29.68
CA THR A 801 14.68 -14.52 -30.33
C THR A 801 13.71 -13.35 -30.26
N VAL A 802 14.30 -12.14 -30.32
CA VAL A 802 13.67 -10.88 -29.94
C VAL A 802 14.45 -9.70 -30.65
N GLU A 803 13.83 -8.59 -31.17
CA GLU A 803 14.34 -7.67 -32.28
C GLU A 803 14.75 -6.11 -32.08
N PRO A 804 14.02 -4.95 -32.25
CA PRO A 804 14.59 -3.60 -31.82
C PRO A 804 13.65 -2.38 -31.43
N THR A 805 13.97 -1.53 -30.40
CA THR A 805 13.25 -0.21 -30.15
C THR A 805 14.02 1.11 -29.87
N VAL A 806 15.03 1.25 -28.97
CA VAL A 806 15.61 2.60 -28.65
C VAL A 806 17.14 2.66 -28.49
N GLU A 807 17.81 3.61 -29.17
CA GLU A 807 19.25 3.90 -29.07
C GLU A 807 19.63 4.84 -27.88
N PRO A 808 20.72 4.61 -27.10
CA PRO A 808 21.10 5.46 -25.96
C PRO A 808 21.90 6.74 -26.33
N THR A 809 21.65 7.87 -25.66
CA THR A 809 21.90 9.26 -26.16
C THR A 809 23.26 9.93 -25.84
N ALA A 810 23.25 11.23 -25.47
CA ALA A 810 24.33 12.24 -25.42
C ALA A 810 24.48 13.00 -24.05
N GLU A 811 23.73 12.64 -22.99
CA GLU A 811 23.82 13.27 -21.66
C GLU A 811 24.37 12.35 -20.55
N TYR A 812 23.54 11.71 -19.76
CA TYR A 812 23.60 10.26 -19.67
C TYR A 812 24.94 9.50 -19.26
N LYS A 813 26.24 9.99 -19.22
CA LYS A 813 27.54 9.22 -19.50
C LYS A 813 29.07 9.75 -19.01
N ILE A 814 30.26 9.00 -18.68
CA ILE A 814 31.77 9.36 -18.24
C ILE A 814 33.12 8.75 -18.97
N ASP A 815 33.71 9.22 -20.12
CA ASP A 815 34.82 8.72 -21.08
C ASP A 815 34.93 7.65 -22.34
N GLY A 816 34.24 6.62 -23.01
CA GLY A 816 32.99 5.70 -23.29
C GLY A 816 31.88 4.66 -22.61
N VAL A 817 31.76 4.16 -21.34
CA VAL A 817 31.18 2.86 -20.82
C VAL A 817 29.84 3.02 -20.12
N ASP A 818 28.97 2.01 -20.07
CA ASP A 818 27.62 2.02 -19.48
C ASP A 818 27.42 2.61 -18.04
N ARG A 819 26.30 3.34 -17.89
CA ARG A 819 25.52 3.91 -16.77
C ARG A 819 25.60 3.22 -15.47
N PHE A 820 24.43 2.69 -15.14
CA PHE A 820 24.18 1.31 -15.53
C PHE A 820 25.31 0.40 -15.10
N HIS A 821 26.56 0.60 -15.45
CA HIS A 821 27.57 -0.42 -15.36
C HIS A 821 28.76 0.00 -14.43
N TRP A 822 28.79 1.17 -13.80
CA TRP A 822 29.94 1.58 -13.00
C TRP A 822 30.20 1.07 -11.53
N TYR A 823 29.27 0.58 -10.67
CA TYR A 823 29.64 0.16 -9.27
C TYR A 823 29.86 -1.34 -8.93
N LEU A 824 29.63 -2.39 -9.73
CA LEU A 824 30.31 -3.69 -9.46
C LEU A 824 31.76 -3.65 -9.96
N LYS A 825 32.05 -2.63 -10.76
CA LYS A 825 33.40 -2.12 -10.84
C LYS A 825 33.87 -1.47 -9.56
N LYS A 826 33.04 -1.36 -8.54
CA LYS A 826 33.34 -1.13 -7.12
C LYS A 826 32.72 -2.19 -6.16
N THR A 827 32.14 -3.31 -6.62
CA THR A 827 31.67 -4.47 -5.81
C THR A 827 32.26 -5.81 -6.25
N ALA A 828 32.39 -6.02 -7.57
CA ALA A 828 33.06 -7.10 -8.25
C ALA A 828 34.44 -7.30 -7.66
N GLY A 829 34.56 -8.46 -7.06
CA GLY A 829 35.75 -8.96 -6.42
C GLY A 829 35.43 -10.28 -5.74
N ASN A 830 34.25 -10.35 -5.11
CA ASN A 830 33.65 -11.60 -4.65
C ASN A 830 32.35 -11.88 -5.42
N LEU A 831 31.93 -13.14 -5.42
CA LEU A 831 30.88 -13.69 -6.25
C LEU A 831 29.49 -13.31 -5.69
N LEU A 832 28.54 -12.88 -6.54
CA LEU A 832 27.35 -12.16 -6.04
C LEU A 832 26.06 -12.99 -5.87
N GLN A 833 25.71 -13.29 -4.59
CA GLN A 833 24.73 -14.20 -3.91
C GLN A 833 23.39 -13.53 -3.47
N ASN A 834 22.23 -14.22 -3.38
CA ASN A 834 20.86 -13.61 -3.50
C ASN A 834 20.33 -12.88 -2.20
N ALA A 835 19.05 -12.52 -1.80
CA ALA A 835 18.79 -11.50 -0.69
C ALA A 835 17.81 -11.58 0.54
N PRO A 836 17.91 -10.91 1.74
CA PRO A 836 17.60 -11.50 3.06
C PRO A 836 16.40 -10.92 3.85
N ASN A 837 15.70 -9.88 3.38
CA ASN A 837 14.35 -9.37 3.75
C ASN A 837 14.20 -7.86 3.72
N ILE A 838 13.00 -7.32 3.37
CA ILE A 838 12.80 -5.87 3.13
C ILE A 838 11.35 -5.17 3.47
N SER A 839 11.20 -3.83 3.75
CA SER A 839 10.20 -2.94 4.56
C SER A 839 10.30 -1.36 4.53
N THR A 840 9.41 -0.59 3.89
CA THR A 840 9.47 0.83 3.37
C THR A 840 9.92 2.05 4.26
N LEU A 841 9.98 3.32 3.71
CA LEU A 841 9.88 4.63 4.45
C LEU A 841 9.12 5.88 3.81
N TYR A 842 9.66 7.04 3.29
CA TYR A 842 8.88 8.18 2.60
C TYR A 842 9.58 8.94 1.33
N ALA A 843 9.14 10.03 0.50
CA ALA A 843 9.04 10.40 -1.07
C ALA A 843 9.82 11.40 -2.16
N TYR A 844 10.43 11.04 -3.36
CA TYR A 844 11.01 12.00 -4.41
C TYR A 844 10.73 12.03 -5.98
N GLU A 845 11.22 11.17 -6.92
CA GLU A 845 11.55 11.27 -8.43
C GLU A 845 12.74 12.20 -8.90
N PHE A 846 13.47 11.99 -10.03
CA PHE A 846 14.72 12.69 -10.47
C PHE A 846 14.99 12.76 -12.00
N GLU A 847 15.74 13.79 -12.47
CA GLU A 847 15.89 14.12 -13.92
C GLU A 847 16.40 12.99 -14.79
N HIS A 848 17.32 12.21 -14.25
CA HIS A 848 17.69 10.99 -14.90
C HIS A 848 17.31 9.78 -14.05
N GLU A 849 16.48 9.88 -12.98
CA GLU A 849 16.42 9.00 -11.78
C GLU A 849 15.05 8.77 -11.03
N ILE A 850 14.89 7.57 -10.45
CA ILE A 850 14.07 7.19 -9.30
C ILE A 850 15.10 6.63 -8.28
N THR A 851 14.83 6.48 -6.99
CA THR A 851 15.88 5.93 -6.12
C THR A 851 15.33 5.67 -4.73
N VAL A 852 15.36 4.51 -4.07
CA VAL A 852 14.69 4.44 -2.74
C VAL A 852 15.38 3.56 -1.67
N THR A 853 14.78 3.42 -0.48
CA THR A 853 15.47 3.58 0.80
C THR A 853 14.60 3.35 2.03
N THR A 854 15.24 3.34 3.20
CA THR A 854 15.11 2.15 3.98
C THR A 854 14.74 2.29 5.41
N THR A 855 14.06 1.23 5.84
CA THR A 855 14.31 0.69 7.15
C THR A 855 15.28 -0.53 7.14
N SER A 856 16.63 -0.47 6.87
CA SER A 856 17.55 -1.67 7.01
C SER A 856 18.98 -1.61 7.65
N TRP A 857 19.56 -2.67 8.28
CA TRP A 857 21.00 -2.83 8.69
C TRP A 857 21.67 -4.04 7.97
N LYS A 858 23.01 -4.20 8.10
CA LYS A 858 23.93 -5.30 7.68
C LYS A 858 24.07 -5.87 6.27
N MET A 859 23.13 -5.67 5.40
CA MET A 859 23.16 -6.36 4.13
C MET A 859 24.15 -5.61 3.22
N ILE A 860 25.39 -6.10 3.16
CA ILE A 860 26.58 -5.36 2.64
C ILE A 860 26.55 -5.50 1.04
N ARG A 861 27.49 -5.40 0.04
CA ARG A 861 27.36 -5.44 -1.46
C ARG A 861 26.83 -6.80 -2.02
N LEU A 862 25.54 -7.05 -2.27
CA LEU A 862 25.03 -8.43 -2.47
C LEU A 862 23.71 -8.78 -3.25
N ARG A 863 23.69 -9.80 -4.11
CA ARG A 863 22.76 -10.04 -5.26
C ARG A 863 21.24 -9.83 -5.13
N VAL A 864 20.69 -8.92 -5.95
CA VAL A 864 19.30 -8.48 -6.12
C VAL A 864 19.11 -7.51 -7.45
N TYR A 865 17.99 -6.93 -7.95
CA TYR A 865 17.41 -6.38 -9.25
C TYR A 865 16.23 -5.33 -9.04
N CYS A 866 15.30 -4.81 -9.89
CA CYS A 866 14.26 -3.75 -9.55
C CYS A 866 12.88 -3.45 -10.35
N ARG A 867 11.68 -3.72 -9.80
CA ARG A 867 10.25 -3.44 -10.24
C ARG A 867 9.55 -1.94 -10.16
N TYR A 868 8.71 -1.38 -11.11
CA TYR A 868 7.94 -0.02 -11.27
C TYR A 868 6.37 0.24 -11.73
N LEU A 869 5.24 0.03 -10.99
CA LEU A 869 3.81 0.01 -11.45
C LEU A 869 3.39 1.14 -12.38
N ASP A 870 2.63 0.79 -13.41
CA ASP A 870 1.79 1.73 -14.14
C ASP A 870 0.61 2.20 -13.26
N LYS A 871 -0.15 3.20 -13.72
CA LYS A 871 -1.29 3.77 -12.99
C LYS A 871 -2.43 2.79 -12.68
N ASN A 872 -2.49 1.65 -13.38
CA ASN A 872 -3.58 0.68 -13.35
C ASN A 872 -3.18 -0.60 -12.58
N GLU A 873 -1.94 -0.64 -12.08
CA GLU A 873 -1.28 -1.79 -11.46
C GLU A 873 -1.03 -2.98 -12.41
N ASN A 874 -0.70 -2.74 -13.70
CA ASN A 874 -0.30 -3.78 -14.68
C ASN A 874 1.03 -3.45 -15.37
N ASP A 875 1.88 -4.45 -15.56
CA ASP A 875 3.30 -4.23 -15.80
C ASP A 875 3.56 -3.74 -17.22
N ILE A 876 4.67 -3.03 -17.37
CA ILE A 876 5.28 -2.69 -18.66
C ILE A 876 6.52 -3.64 -18.77
N GLY A 877 7.35 -3.70 -19.83
CA GLY A 877 8.68 -4.39 -20.03
C GLY A 877 9.56 -5.20 -18.95
N ASP A 878 10.73 -5.84 -19.23
CA ASP A 878 11.30 -6.93 -18.36
C ASP A 878 11.93 -6.38 -17.12
N PRO A 879 11.95 -7.21 -16.07
CA PRO A 879 12.82 -6.90 -14.99
C PRO A 879 14.22 -6.75 -15.60
N PHE A 880 14.84 -5.58 -15.46
CA PHE A 880 16.24 -5.34 -15.80
C PHE A 880 17.16 -5.99 -14.72
N GLU A 881 18.16 -5.35 -14.11
CA GLU A 881 19.15 -5.99 -13.20
C GLU A 881 19.72 -4.89 -12.28
N SER A 882 20.15 -5.08 -11.01
CA SER A 882 20.72 -4.02 -10.13
C SER A 882 21.10 -4.40 -8.70
N PHE A 883 22.23 -3.92 -8.20
CA PHE A 883 22.77 -3.84 -6.84
C PHE A 883 22.38 -2.65 -6.06
N THR A 884 22.77 -2.76 -4.83
CA THR A 884 22.83 -1.66 -3.95
C THR A 884 24.23 -1.73 -3.32
N TYR A 885 24.74 -0.58 -2.92
CA TYR A 885 26.05 -0.25 -2.40
C TYR A 885 25.85 1.26 -2.18
N PRO A 886 26.09 1.90 -1.00
CA PRO A 886 26.50 1.55 0.40
C PRO A 886 25.31 1.65 1.44
N GLU A 887 25.23 1.14 2.69
CA GLU A 887 24.06 1.30 3.67
C GLU A 887 22.86 2.27 3.37
N TYR A 888 21.62 1.77 3.42
CA TYR A 888 20.34 2.44 3.33
C TYR A 888 19.87 2.97 1.91
N ILE A 889 20.20 2.43 0.69
CA ILE A 889 20.30 3.18 -0.64
C ILE A 889 19.97 2.45 -2.05
N VAL A 890 19.25 2.92 -3.12
CA VAL A 890 19.28 2.24 -4.50
C VAL A 890 18.66 2.91 -5.78
N SER A 891 18.92 2.42 -7.04
CA SER A 891 18.29 2.85 -8.35
C SER A 891 18.32 1.91 -9.62
N CYS A 892 17.45 2.17 -10.69
CA CYS A 892 17.09 1.46 -12.03
C CYS A 892 16.10 2.13 -13.20
N PRO A 893 16.19 2.11 -14.60
CA PRO A 893 16.11 3.28 -15.66
C PRO A 893 14.91 4.25 -16.26
N LYS A 894 14.67 4.65 -17.58
CA LYS A 894 13.58 5.56 -18.24
C LYS A 894 12.02 5.25 -18.36
N ARG A 895 11.30 4.40 -17.60
CA ARG A 895 9.89 3.87 -17.78
C ARG A 895 8.87 5.02 -17.79
N GLU A 896 8.72 5.55 -18.98
CA GLU A 896 7.52 6.17 -19.46
C GLU A 896 6.33 5.22 -19.19
N GLY A 897 5.47 5.61 -18.25
CA GLY A 897 4.35 4.80 -17.75
C GLY A 897 4.35 4.60 -16.23
N THR A 898 5.52 4.47 -15.60
CA THR A 898 5.69 4.24 -14.15
C THR A 898 5.03 5.30 -13.28
N LYS A 899 4.40 4.85 -12.19
CA LYS A 899 3.49 5.53 -11.25
C LYS A 899 3.55 4.99 -9.82
N ARG A 900 4.22 3.85 -9.63
CA ARG A 900 4.63 3.18 -8.40
C ARG A 900 5.96 2.48 -8.75
N ILE A 901 6.78 2.09 -7.79
CA ILE A 901 8.05 1.30 -7.86
C ILE A 901 8.38 0.98 -6.39
N GLY A 902 9.25 0.05 -5.93
CA GLY A 902 8.77 -0.56 -4.66
C GLY A 902 9.17 -1.82 -3.92
N LEU A 903 10.40 -2.00 -3.51
CA LEU A 903 11.01 -3.31 -3.33
C LEU A 903 10.30 -4.69 -3.54
N SER A 904 10.64 -5.48 -4.62
CA SER A 904 10.13 -6.81 -5.13
C SER A 904 11.01 -8.07 -5.31
N VAL A 905 10.68 -9.26 -5.93
CA VAL A 905 11.35 -10.56 -5.48
C VAL A 905 11.64 -11.85 -6.37
N THR A 906 12.72 -12.62 -6.09
CA THR A 906 13.22 -14.07 -6.29
C THR A 906 13.07 -15.06 -7.45
N PRO A 907 13.37 -14.68 -8.67
CA PRO A 907 12.94 -13.52 -9.36
C PRO A 907 11.54 -13.63 -10.01
N ASN A 908 10.44 -13.95 -9.28
CA ASN A 908 9.01 -13.67 -9.60
C ASN A 908 8.17 -13.44 -8.29
N GLY A 909 8.27 -12.36 -7.51
CA GLY A 909 7.82 -12.31 -6.08
C GLY A 909 7.57 -10.91 -5.46
N GLU A 910 6.98 -10.81 -4.22
CA GLU A 910 6.31 -9.84 -3.23
C GLU A 910 6.85 -8.64 -2.31
N PHE A 911 5.91 -7.76 -1.82
CA PHE A 911 6.04 -6.33 -1.37
C PHE A 911 4.81 -5.43 -1.11
N VAL A 912 4.85 -4.52 -0.13
CA VAL A 912 3.76 -3.53 0.08
C VAL A 912 3.77 -2.34 -0.91
N PRO A 913 2.69 -2.10 -1.71
CA PRO A 913 2.59 -1.02 -2.72
C PRO A 913 2.67 0.44 -2.21
N LEU A 914 3.22 1.33 -3.04
CA LEU A 914 3.58 2.75 -2.77
C LEU A 914 3.31 3.63 -4.06
N PRO A 915 2.81 4.90 -4.05
CA PRO A 915 2.51 5.78 -5.27
C PRO A 915 3.62 6.55 -6.16
N LEU A 916 3.56 7.87 -6.50
CA LEU A 916 4.67 8.71 -7.13
C LEU A 916 4.70 10.21 -6.67
N VAL A 917 5.86 10.91 -6.71
CA VAL A 917 6.20 12.33 -6.32
C VAL A 917 7.45 12.80 -7.13
N ASP A 918 7.82 14.10 -7.14
CA ASP A 918 8.83 14.73 -8.05
C ASP A 918 10.05 15.51 -7.42
N ARG A 919 11.30 15.16 -7.83
CA ARG A 919 12.60 15.95 -7.82
C ARG A 919 13.34 15.89 -9.17
N MET A 920 12.63 15.65 -10.27
CA MET A 920 12.98 16.16 -11.61
C MET A 920 13.21 17.69 -11.60
N LEU A 921 12.76 18.37 -10.53
CA LEU A 921 13.04 19.75 -10.13
C LEU A 921 14.36 20.30 -10.69
N LYS A 922 14.25 20.99 -11.83
CA LYS A 922 15.39 21.58 -12.56
C LYS A 922 16.07 22.73 -11.81
N LYS A 923 15.53 23.13 -10.65
CA LYS A 923 16.09 24.07 -9.68
C LYS A 923 15.61 23.69 -8.26
N PRO A 924 16.48 23.71 -7.23
CA PRO A 924 16.07 23.61 -5.84
C PRO A 924 15.00 24.59 -5.39
N LYS A 925 14.03 24.05 -4.62
CA LYS A 925 12.99 24.75 -3.85
C LYS A 925 13.60 25.52 -2.67
N TYR A 926 14.66 24.98 -2.06
CA TYR A 926 15.42 25.57 -0.96
C TYR A 926 16.90 25.75 -1.36
N GLU A 927 17.55 26.80 -0.87
CA GLU A 927 19.01 26.96 -0.99
C GLU A 927 19.75 26.24 0.13
N LEU A 928 19.20 26.26 1.35
CA LEU A 928 19.75 25.60 2.52
C LEU A 928 18.64 24.94 3.35
N SER A 929 18.80 23.66 3.65
CA SER A 929 17.93 22.90 4.56
C SER A 929 18.76 22.26 5.69
N MET A 930 18.08 21.63 6.65
CA MET A 930 18.74 20.85 7.70
C MET A 930 18.15 19.46 7.83
N CYS A 931 19.05 18.53 8.14
CA CYS A 931 18.73 17.24 8.69
C CYS A 931 19.06 17.13 10.16
N VAL A 932 18.07 16.65 10.90
CA VAL A 932 18.08 16.51 12.35
C VAL A 932 18.18 15.02 12.68
N ALA A 933 19.17 14.61 13.47
CA ALA A 933 19.29 13.24 13.99
C ALA A 933 17.95 12.69 14.54
N THR A 934 17.68 11.39 14.36
CA THR A 934 16.43 10.75 14.79
C THR A 934 16.03 11.08 16.23
N LEU A 935 14.75 11.40 16.43
CA LEU A 935 14.16 11.63 17.74
C LEU A 935 13.81 10.29 18.41
N TYR A 936 14.48 10.04 19.55
CA TYR A 936 14.32 8.85 20.40
C TYR A 936 14.66 9.16 21.87
N GLY A 937 14.57 8.17 22.76
CA GLY A 937 14.92 8.29 24.18
C GLY A 937 13.95 9.12 25.02
N SER A 938 14.11 9.07 26.36
CA SER A 938 13.14 9.60 27.33
C SER A 938 13.33 11.06 27.76
N GLU A 939 14.47 11.71 27.45
CA GLU A 939 14.65 13.14 27.74
C GLU A 939 13.66 14.00 26.93
N ALA A 940 13.07 15.03 27.57
CA ALA A 940 12.15 15.96 26.94
C ALA A 940 12.85 16.82 25.88
N LYS A 941 12.24 16.93 24.69
CA LYS A 941 12.89 17.50 23.49
C LYS A 941 12.36 18.87 23.14
N TRP A 942 11.14 19.24 23.55
CA TRP A 942 10.45 20.47 23.14
C TRP A 942 11.35 21.73 23.10
N LEU A 943 12.11 22.01 24.18
CA LEU A 943 12.94 23.22 24.26
C LEU A 943 14.21 23.12 23.39
N LEU A 944 14.88 21.97 23.41
CA LEU A 944 16.01 21.67 22.52
C LEU A 944 15.62 21.81 21.04
N PHE A 945 14.41 21.34 20.71
CA PHE A 945 13.86 21.33 19.37
C PHE A 945 13.51 22.73 18.86
N ILE A 946 12.79 23.53 19.66
CA ILE A 946 12.50 24.94 19.28
C ILE A 946 13.79 25.74 19.13
N GLU A 947 14.78 25.57 20.04
CA GLU A 947 16.07 26.28 19.92
C GLU A 947 16.84 25.83 18.67
N MET A 948 16.85 24.54 18.34
CA MET A 948 17.51 24.02 17.14
C MET A 948 16.86 24.57 15.86
N ILE A 949 15.53 24.51 15.74
CA ILE A 949 14.78 25.02 14.57
C ILE A 949 15.03 26.52 14.37
N GLU A 950 14.85 27.32 15.42
CA GLU A 950 15.01 28.78 15.32
C GLU A 950 16.47 29.22 15.17
N HIS A 951 17.45 28.48 15.73
CA HIS A 951 18.88 28.73 15.46
C HIS A 951 19.20 28.59 13.99
N PHE A 952 18.83 27.46 13.39
CA PHE A 952 19.19 27.17 12.02
C PHE A 952 18.43 28.04 11.02
N LYS A 953 17.19 28.44 11.33
CA LYS A 953 16.48 29.50 10.59
C LYS A 953 17.24 30.83 10.58
N LEU A 954 17.85 31.23 11.71
CA LEU A 954 18.72 32.41 11.77
C LEU A 954 20.05 32.23 11.00
N GLN A 955 20.47 30.99 10.70
CA GLN A 955 21.59 30.70 9.79
C GLN A 955 21.17 30.56 8.31
N GLY A 956 19.88 30.76 8.01
CA GLY A 956 19.33 30.70 6.65
C GLY A 956 18.74 29.35 6.23
N VAL A 957 18.53 28.40 7.15
CA VAL A 957 17.81 27.15 6.86
C VAL A 957 16.33 27.43 6.62
N GLN A 958 15.80 26.89 5.51
CA GLN A 958 14.44 27.16 5.04
C GLN A 958 13.45 26.02 5.31
N HIS A 959 13.94 24.81 5.55
CA HIS A 959 13.12 23.62 5.78
C HIS A 959 13.88 22.54 6.54
N PHE A 960 13.14 21.73 7.27
CA PHE A 960 13.65 20.72 8.19
C PHE A 960 12.99 19.37 7.94
N TYR A 961 13.81 18.34 8.01
CA TYR A 961 13.48 16.98 7.65
C TYR A 961 13.78 16.10 8.87
N ILE A 962 12.77 15.38 9.36
CA ILE A 962 12.79 14.80 10.72
C ILE A 962 12.35 13.34 10.75
N HIS A 963 13.06 12.58 11.57
CA HIS A 963 12.79 11.18 11.85
C HIS A 963 12.32 10.97 13.27
N ILE A 964 11.20 10.29 13.44
CA ILE A 964 10.64 9.95 14.76
C ILE A 964 10.63 8.44 14.91
N HIS A 965 11.50 7.92 15.75
CA HIS A 965 11.34 6.59 16.32
C HIS A 965 10.42 6.64 17.54
N ASN A 966 10.66 7.59 18.45
CA ASN A 966 9.81 7.79 19.63
C ASN A 966 9.86 9.26 20.11
N ALA A 967 8.69 9.84 20.37
CA ALA A 967 8.51 11.18 20.92
C ALA A 967 7.29 11.19 21.86
N SER A 968 7.33 11.98 22.93
CA SER A 968 6.17 12.09 23.84
C SER A 968 5.03 12.87 23.19
N ASN A 969 3.80 12.69 23.67
CA ASN A 969 2.66 13.52 23.25
C ASN A 969 2.91 15.03 23.48
N TYR A 970 3.76 15.40 24.44
CA TYR A 970 4.13 16.78 24.72
C TYR A 970 5.12 17.33 23.69
N ASP A 971 6.13 16.55 23.29
CA ASP A 971 7.04 16.90 22.19
C ASP A 971 6.28 16.96 20.85
N LEU A 972 5.35 16.03 20.63
CA LEU A 972 4.52 15.98 19.43
C LEU A 972 3.61 17.21 19.28
N LYS A 973 3.19 17.91 20.37
CA LYS A 973 2.46 19.19 20.23
C LYS A 973 3.27 20.21 19.41
N VAL A 974 4.56 20.40 19.70
CA VAL A 974 5.40 21.38 18.96
C VAL A 974 5.88 20.86 17.60
N ILE A 975 6.18 19.56 17.48
CA ILE A 975 6.57 18.99 16.18
C ILE A 975 5.41 19.11 15.18
N ASN A 976 4.18 18.76 15.60
CA ASN A 976 3.00 18.88 14.74
C ASN A 976 2.65 20.34 14.41
N ASP A 977 2.97 21.32 15.27
CA ASP A 977 2.81 22.74 14.92
C ASP A 977 3.74 23.17 13.77
N TYR A 978 5.00 22.74 13.79
CA TYR A 978 5.95 23.02 12.70
C TYR A 978 5.64 22.23 11.41
N VAL A 979 5.03 21.04 11.51
CA VAL A 979 4.46 20.31 10.35
C VAL A 979 3.26 21.07 9.77
N ARG A 980 2.36 21.54 10.63
CA ARG A 980 1.18 22.34 10.25
C ARG A 980 1.54 23.67 9.56
N THR A 981 2.71 24.25 9.85
CA THR A 981 3.22 25.43 9.13
C THR A 981 4.05 25.10 7.88
N GLY A 982 4.32 23.82 7.59
CA GLY A 982 5.16 23.39 6.47
C GLY A 982 6.66 23.68 6.65
N GLU A 983 7.09 24.07 7.85
CA GLU A 983 8.49 24.32 8.17
C GLU A 983 9.27 23.02 8.39
N VAL A 984 8.57 21.98 8.88
CA VAL A 984 9.07 20.64 9.16
C VAL A 984 8.29 19.62 8.33
N GLU A 985 8.98 18.58 7.86
CA GLU A 985 8.37 17.35 7.36
C GLU A 985 8.83 16.14 8.18
N VAL A 986 7.99 15.11 8.35
CA VAL A 986 8.18 14.01 9.31
C VAL A 986 8.00 12.64 8.68
N HIS A 987 9.00 11.79 8.89
CA HIS A 987 9.00 10.37 8.56
C HIS A 987 9.01 9.54 9.85
N TYR A 988 8.02 8.65 9.98
CA TYR A 988 7.86 7.79 11.15
C TYR A 988 8.63 6.48 10.98
N LEU A 989 9.60 6.27 11.86
CA LEU A 989 10.46 5.09 11.91
C LEU A 989 9.77 3.99 12.72
N LEU A 990 8.88 3.26 12.04
CA LEU A 990 8.16 2.13 12.61
C LEU A 990 9.13 0.99 12.94
N GLU A 991 9.37 0.74 14.22
CA GLU A 991 10.27 -0.33 14.67
C GLU A 991 9.68 -1.71 14.38
N ARG A 992 10.49 -2.53 13.69
CA ARG A 992 10.21 -3.93 13.40
C ARG A 992 11.34 -4.87 13.89
N ASP A 993 12.50 -4.31 14.28
CA ASP A 993 13.79 -5.00 14.48
C ASP A 993 14.39 -4.95 15.88
N GLN A 994 13.73 -4.28 16.84
CA GLN A 994 14.19 -4.09 18.23
C GLN A 994 15.69 -3.74 18.34
N ARG A 995 16.02 -2.48 18.04
CA ARG A 995 17.41 -2.00 17.98
C ARG A 995 17.78 -1.12 19.15
N THR A 996 19.08 -0.90 19.30
CA THR A 996 19.59 0.21 20.10
C THR A 996 19.43 1.52 19.32
N ASP A 997 18.78 2.51 19.94
CA ASP A 997 18.38 3.79 19.33
C ASP A 997 19.47 4.48 18.50
N ASN A 998 20.74 4.38 18.91
CA ASN A 998 21.87 4.96 18.21
C ASN A 998 21.99 4.49 16.74
N HIS A 999 21.50 3.30 16.41
CA HIS A 999 21.51 2.83 15.03
C HIS A 999 20.38 3.45 14.20
N TRP A 1000 19.27 3.92 14.80
CA TRP A 1000 18.31 4.81 14.09
C TRP A 1000 18.94 6.15 13.67
N HIS A 1001 20.08 6.58 14.24
CA HIS A 1001 20.75 7.76 13.73
C HIS A 1001 21.27 7.50 12.30
N MET A 1002 21.88 6.34 12.07
CA MET A 1002 22.33 5.92 10.74
C MET A 1002 21.16 5.82 9.73
N VAL A 1003 19.92 5.70 10.20
CA VAL A 1003 18.65 5.71 9.43
C VAL A 1003 18.11 7.11 9.12
N ASN A 1004 18.68 8.14 9.70
CA ASN A 1004 18.31 9.53 9.44
C ASN A 1004 19.42 10.26 8.70
N ILE A 1005 20.67 9.99 9.09
CA ILE A 1005 21.81 9.93 8.18
C ILE A 1005 21.39 9.28 6.87
N ALA A 1006 20.63 8.19 6.95
CA ALA A 1006 19.85 7.72 5.85
C ALA A 1006 18.90 8.75 5.30
N ASP A 1007 17.73 8.77 5.87
CA ASP A 1007 16.62 9.21 5.08
C ASP A 1007 16.70 10.71 4.75
N CYS A 1008 17.27 11.46 5.67
CA CYS A 1008 17.15 12.88 5.64
C CYS A 1008 18.02 13.57 4.59
N LEU A 1009 19.25 13.09 4.36
CA LEU A 1009 20.09 13.77 3.38
C LEU A 1009 19.29 13.73 2.08
N ILE A 1010 18.70 12.59 1.74
CA ILE A 1010 17.87 12.37 0.56
C ILE A 1010 16.97 13.52 0.36
N TRP A 1011 16.14 13.71 1.37
CA TRP A 1011 14.98 14.56 1.44
C TRP A 1011 15.29 15.97 0.99
N SER A 1012 16.59 16.30 0.90
CA SER A 1012 17.16 17.54 0.41
C SER A 1012 17.94 17.53 -0.94
N ARG A 1013 18.21 16.45 -1.71
CA ARG A 1013 18.75 16.55 -3.11
C ARG A 1013 17.70 16.99 -4.12
N GLY A 1014 18.04 17.91 -5.01
CA GLY A 1014 17.08 18.41 -6.00
C GLY A 1014 16.03 19.35 -5.37
N GLU A 1015 15.59 19.11 -4.14
CA GLU A 1015 14.79 20.07 -3.37
C GLU A 1015 15.61 21.17 -2.74
N SER A 1016 16.74 20.85 -2.10
CA SER A 1016 17.64 21.84 -1.50
C SER A 1016 18.91 21.99 -2.34
N LYS A 1017 19.71 23.04 -2.14
CA LYS A 1017 21.06 23.15 -2.76
C LYS A 1017 22.18 22.77 -1.79
N TRP A 1018 22.09 23.15 -0.53
CA TRP A 1018 22.94 22.70 0.57
C TRP A 1018 22.10 22.12 1.71
N THR A 1019 22.67 21.20 2.49
CA THR A 1019 22.06 20.69 3.73
C THR A 1019 23.07 20.61 4.84
N ILE A 1020 22.60 20.92 6.05
CA ILE A 1020 23.34 20.73 7.30
C ILE A 1020 23.09 19.33 7.85
N PHE A 1021 24.16 18.66 8.26
CA PHE A 1021 24.09 17.40 9.00
C PHE A 1021 24.50 17.63 10.44
N ALA A 1022 23.52 17.61 11.34
CA ALA A 1022 23.73 17.87 12.75
C ALA A 1022 22.68 17.19 13.63
N ASP A 1023 23.08 16.87 14.85
CA ASP A 1023 22.26 16.26 15.88
C ASP A 1023 21.39 17.34 16.57
N LEU A 1024 20.33 16.92 17.28
CA LEU A 1024 19.47 17.83 18.03
C LEU A 1024 20.23 18.70 19.05
N ASP A 1025 21.36 18.19 19.57
CA ASP A 1025 22.25 18.85 20.53
C ASP A 1025 23.45 19.59 19.88
N GLU A 1026 23.43 19.82 18.56
CA GLU A 1026 24.52 20.52 17.86
C GLU A 1026 24.10 21.89 17.29
N ARG A 1027 25.03 22.85 17.32
CA ARG A 1027 24.87 24.20 16.75
C ARG A 1027 26.11 24.52 15.91
N LEU A 1028 25.94 24.66 14.60
CA LEU A 1028 27.02 25.06 13.69
C LEU A 1028 27.11 26.58 13.62
N LEU A 1029 28.34 27.10 13.61
CA LEU A 1029 28.60 28.54 13.66
C LEU A 1029 29.69 28.93 12.67
N MET A 1030 29.43 30.00 11.91
CA MET A 1030 30.47 30.80 11.27
C MET A 1030 31.10 31.71 12.33
N THR A 1031 32.42 31.64 12.50
CA THR A 1031 33.15 32.25 13.64
C THR A 1031 33.64 33.66 13.31
N GLU A 1032 34.76 33.82 12.60
CA GLU A 1032 35.23 35.15 12.15
C GLU A 1032 34.57 35.59 10.83
N TYR A 1033 34.03 34.65 10.05
CA TYR A 1033 33.23 34.99 8.86
C TYR A 1033 31.96 35.77 9.27
N PRO A 1034 31.72 36.96 8.67
CA PRO A 1034 30.69 37.88 9.16
C PRO A 1034 29.25 37.41 8.92
N GLY A 1035 29.00 36.75 7.79
CA GLY A 1035 27.66 36.34 7.34
C GLY A 1035 27.07 35.12 8.05
N THR A 1036 25.96 34.61 7.49
CA THR A 1036 25.32 33.35 7.90
C THR A 1036 25.97 32.14 7.22
N ILE A 1037 25.56 30.94 7.62
CA ILE A 1037 25.89 29.69 6.91
C ILE A 1037 25.45 29.77 5.44
N LEU A 1038 24.22 30.22 5.18
CA LEU A 1038 23.69 30.35 3.82
C LEU A 1038 24.54 31.28 2.96
N ASP A 1039 25.03 32.39 3.52
CA ASP A 1039 25.88 33.34 2.79
C ASP A 1039 27.25 32.73 2.46
N TYR A 1040 27.87 32.03 3.43
CA TYR A 1040 29.15 31.37 3.22
C TYR A 1040 29.07 30.32 2.11
N VAL A 1041 28.02 29.47 2.09
CA VAL A 1041 27.86 28.45 1.03
C VAL A 1041 27.47 29.02 -0.34
N ARG A 1042 27.02 30.28 -0.42
CA ARG A 1042 26.84 31.04 -1.68
C ARG A 1042 28.14 31.65 -2.19
N GLU A 1043 29.11 31.95 -1.32
CA GLU A 1043 30.44 32.44 -1.70
C GLU A 1043 31.36 31.35 -2.27
N ILE A 1044 31.00 30.07 -2.10
CA ILE A 1044 31.75 28.92 -2.65
C ILE A 1044 31.62 28.89 -4.19
N ARG A 1045 32.45 29.71 -4.87
CA ARG A 1045 32.58 29.76 -6.34
C ARG A 1045 33.46 28.67 -6.89
N ASN A 1046 34.39 28.14 -6.09
CA ASN A 1046 35.11 26.94 -6.48
C ASN A 1046 34.11 25.79 -6.46
N GLU A 1047 33.61 25.48 -7.64
CA GLU A 1047 32.66 24.41 -7.90
C GLU A 1047 33.16 23.06 -7.33
N SER A 1048 34.48 22.86 -7.19
CA SER A 1048 35.13 21.70 -6.57
C SER A 1048 35.02 21.63 -5.04
N ILE A 1049 34.71 22.74 -4.38
CA ILE A 1049 34.34 22.71 -2.97
C ILE A 1049 32.86 22.37 -2.88
N ALA A 1050 32.58 21.41 -2.01
CA ALA A 1050 31.39 20.60 -2.21
C ALA A 1050 30.92 19.86 -0.95
N GLY A 1051 31.74 19.83 0.09
CA GLY A 1051 31.24 20.02 1.44
C GLY A 1051 32.22 20.91 2.18
N ILE A 1052 31.75 21.53 3.25
CA ILE A 1052 32.57 22.20 4.24
C ILE A 1052 32.48 21.39 5.53
N GLN A 1053 33.62 21.09 6.15
CA GLN A 1053 33.70 20.28 7.37
C GLN A 1053 34.15 21.16 8.54
N PHE A 1054 33.31 21.23 9.56
CA PHE A 1054 33.51 21.99 10.79
C PHE A 1054 34.20 21.11 11.83
N ARG A 1055 35.16 21.66 12.58
CA ARG A 1055 35.77 20.96 13.72
C ARG A 1055 34.85 20.98 14.95
N GLN A 1056 34.99 19.99 15.82
CA GLN A 1056 34.18 19.87 17.02
C GLN A 1056 34.75 20.64 18.21
N GLN A 1057 33.90 21.38 18.91
CA GLN A 1057 34.08 21.75 20.32
C GLN A 1057 32.94 21.16 21.14
N TRP A 1058 33.26 20.34 22.13
CA TRP A 1058 32.26 19.82 23.06
C TRP A 1058 31.89 20.91 24.06
N VAL A 1059 30.60 21.00 24.40
CA VAL A 1059 30.07 21.85 25.47
C VAL A 1059 29.39 20.90 26.45
N LEU A 1060 29.88 20.85 27.69
CA LEU A 1060 29.47 19.81 28.64
C LEU A 1060 28.14 20.18 29.32
N LYS A 1061 27.10 19.37 29.06
CA LYS A 1061 25.82 19.39 29.77
C LYS A 1061 25.90 18.47 31.00
N THR A 1062 25.26 18.93 32.08
CA THR A 1062 25.36 18.35 33.44
C THR A 1062 24.01 17.97 34.04
N GLU A 1063 22.92 18.29 33.35
CA GLU A 1063 21.54 18.25 33.82
C GLU A 1063 20.63 17.95 32.62
N LEU A 1064 19.47 17.32 32.86
CA LEU A 1064 18.46 17.10 31.82
C LEU A 1064 17.65 18.38 31.52
N MET A 1065 17.03 18.44 30.35
CA MET A 1065 16.13 19.51 29.93
C MET A 1065 14.80 19.49 30.73
N PRO A 1066 14.15 20.65 30.94
CA PRO A 1066 12.86 20.73 31.64
C PRO A 1066 11.75 19.99 30.88
N GLU A 1067 10.91 19.24 31.60
CA GLU A 1067 9.85 18.42 31.02
C GLU A 1067 8.73 19.23 30.35
N THR A 1068 8.41 20.42 30.90
CA THR A 1068 7.30 21.28 30.45
C THR A 1068 7.70 22.75 30.41
N TYR A 1069 6.97 23.54 29.60
CA TYR A 1069 7.11 24.99 29.51
C TYR A 1069 6.42 25.70 30.69
N GLU A 1070 7.20 26.47 31.47
CA GLU A 1070 6.71 27.24 32.63
C GLU A 1070 6.62 28.76 32.37
N GLY A 1071 7.28 29.26 31.31
CA GLY A 1071 7.27 30.69 30.95
C GLY A 1071 8.57 31.23 30.36
N ASP A 1072 8.54 32.48 29.92
CA ASP A 1072 9.70 33.16 29.31
C ASP A 1072 10.97 33.14 30.19
N SER A 1073 10.82 33.26 31.52
CA SER A 1073 11.94 33.21 32.47
C SER A 1073 12.58 31.83 32.60
N GLN A 1074 11.81 30.75 32.35
CA GLN A 1074 12.36 29.40 32.28
C GLN A 1074 13.26 29.26 31.05
N ILE A 1075 12.84 29.81 29.91
CA ILE A 1075 13.61 29.79 28.66
C ILE A 1075 14.93 30.56 28.83
N ASP A 1076 14.94 31.72 29.47
CA ASP A 1076 16.18 32.47 29.76
C ASP A 1076 17.19 31.67 30.60
N ALA A 1077 16.72 30.73 31.44
CA ALA A 1077 17.54 29.94 32.36
C ALA A 1077 17.92 28.54 31.84
N TRP A 1078 17.15 27.98 30.90
CA TRP A 1078 17.27 26.59 30.44
C TRP A 1078 17.61 26.41 28.96
N MET A 1079 17.45 27.44 28.13
CA MET A 1079 17.86 27.42 26.73
C MET A 1079 19.36 27.09 26.61
N PRO A 1080 19.76 25.98 25.94
CA PRO A 1080 21.12 25.43 26.00
C PRO A 1080 22.24 26.43 25.70
N THR A 1081 22.03 27.32 24.73
CA THR A 1081 22.99 28.35 24.32
C THR A 1081 23.23 29.45 25.37
N HIS A 1082 22.35 29.62 26.37
CA HIS A 1082 22.59 30.46 27.55
C HIS A 1082 23.23 29.69 28.71
N ARG A 1083 22.78 28.46 28.96
CA ARG A 1083 23.11 27.69 30.17
C ARG A 1083 24.49 27.04 30.12
N PHE A 1084 24.84 26.37 29.01
CA PHE A 1084 26.05 25.55 28.94
C PHE A 1084 27.18 26.25 28.18
N ARG A 1085 28.30 26.45 28.88
CA ARG A 1085 29.45 27.29 28.43
C ARG A 1085 30.81 26.65 28.67
N ASN A 1086 30.94 25.78 29.67
CA ASN A 1086 32.14 24.98 29.91
C ASN A 1086 32.41 24.05 28.71
N SER A 1087 33.48 24.33 27.97
CA SER A 1087 33.74 23.78 26.65
C SER A 1087 35.13 23.16 26.52
N SER A 1088 35.28 22.13 25.68
CA SER A 1088 36.57 21.52 25.40
C SER A 1088 37.48 22.44 24.58
N ALA A 1089 38.79 22.13 24.57
CA ALA A 1089 39.63 22.51 23.44
C ALA A 1089 39.11 21.86 22.15
N ILE A 1090 39.42 22.46 20.99
CA ILE A 1090 38.85 22.06 19.70
C ILE A 1090 39.47 20.74 19.25
N GLY A 1091 38.61 19.75 18.98
CA GLY A 1091 39.02 18.40 18.57
C GLY A 1091 39.92 18.37 17.33
N PRO A 1092 40.78 17.35 17.18
CA PRO A 1092 41.69 17.23 16.04
C PRO A 1092 40.92 17.07 14.72
N VAL A 1093 41.60 17.29 13.60
CA VAL A 1093 40.97 17.31 12.27
C VAL A 1093 40.26 15.99 11.97
N GLY A 1094 38.94 16.05 11.81
CA GLY A 1094 38.08 14.89 11.55
C GLY A 1094 37.46 14.24 12.80
N HIS A 1095 37.93 14.54 14.02
CA HIS A 1095 37.32 14.01 15.25
C HIS A 1095 35.92 14.59 15.45
N THR A 1096 34.92 13.70 15.39
CA THR A 1096 33.49 13.98 15.59
C THR A 1096 32.99 15.26 14.93
N ALA A 1097 33.56 15.59 13.77
CA ALA A 1097 33.22 16.77 12.99
C ALA A 1097 31.75 16.74 12.50
N LYS A 1098 31.28 17.83 11.89
CA LYS A 1098 30.03 17.83 11.12
C LYS A 1098 30.21 18.59 9.82
N CYS A 1099 29.35 18.30 8.83
CA CYS A 1099 29.51 18.84 7.48
C CYS A 1099 28.25 19.54 7.00
N ILE A 1100 28.45 20.63 6.25
CA ILE A 1100 27.41 21.24 5.43
C ILE A 1100 27.79 20.98 3.99
N ILE A 1101 26.83 20.45 3.23
CA ILE A 1101 27.15 19.74 2.01
C ILE A 1101 26.13 20.01 0.92
N ASP A 1102 26.62 20.25 -0.29
CA ASP A 1102 25.71 20.44 -1.40
C ASP A 1102 25.00 19.12 -1.69
N THR A 1103 23.72 19.26 -1.96
CA THR A 1103 22.76 18.18 -1.98
C THR A 1103 22.80 17.37 -3.25
N SER A 1104 23.26 18.01 -4.30
CA SER A 1104 23.60 17.37 -5.53
C SER A 1104 25.02 16.82 -5.51
N LYS A 1105 25.83 17.00 -4.41
CA LYS A 1105 27.31 16.84 -4.37
C LYS A 1105 28.06 15.74 -3.59
N VAL A 1106 27.68 15.22 -2.41
CA VAL A 1106 28.55 14.27 -1.66
C VAL A 1106 28.53 12.87 -2.29
N PHE A 1107 28.71 11.76 -1.58
CA PHE A 1107 28.63 10.38 -2.06
C PHE A 1107 28.66 9.49 -0.78
N ILE A 1108 29.85 9.06 -0.37
CA ILE A 1108 30.37 8.97 1.00
C ILE A 1108 30.03 10.13 1.97
N MET A 1109 29.00 10.06 2.81
CA MET A 1109 28.93 10.84 4.07
C MET A 1109 28.86 9.88 5.29
N TRP A 1110 29.25 10.25 6.50
CA TRP A 1110 29.12 9.44 7.72
C TRP A 1110 28.57 10.34 8.82
N VAL A 1111 28.38 9.84 10.04
CA VAL A 1111 27.99 10.67 11.20
C VAL A 1111 28.79 11.97 11.27
N HIS A 1112 30.08 11.94 10.90
CA HIS A 1112 31.02 13.03 11.13
C HIS A 1112 31.80 13.56 9.92
N SER A 1113 31.78 12.85 8.80
CA SER A 1113 32.66 13.14 7.68
C SER A 1113 31.98 12.85 6.37
N VAL A 1114 32.26 13.67 5.37
CA VAL A 1114 32.28 13.15 4.01
C VAL A 1114 33.39 12.11 3.97
N THR A 1115 33.05 10.82 3.97
CA THR A 1115 34.04 9.78 3.68
C THR A 1115 34.42 9.86 2.20
N GLU A 1116 33.48 10.26 1.30
CA GLU A 1116 33.71 10.08 -0.14
C GLU A 1116 32.79 10.85 -1.14
N PHE A 1117 32.95 10.59 -2.45
CA PHE A 1117 33.14 11.60 -3.50
C PHE A 1117 32.52 11.36 -4.98
N PHE A 1118 32.36 12.38 -5.88
CA PHE A 1118 32.33 12.44 -7.44
C PHE A 1118 33.40 13.27 -8.47
N PRO A 1119 34.70 13.13 -9.08
CA PRO A 1119 35.28 14.20 -9.90
C PRO A 1119 34.93 14.19 -11.39
N GLY A 1120 35.87 13.68 -12.20
CA GLY A 1120 36.45 14.42 -13.33
C GLY A 1120 36.93 15.81 -12.95
N LYS A 1121 35.98 16.63 -12.51
CA LYS A 1121 36.19 18.03 -12.15
C LYS A 1121 36.94 18.25 -10.82
N GLY A 1122 37.53 17.22 -10.20
CA GLY A 1122 38.39 17.20 -8.99
C GLY A 1122 37.83 17.87 -7.73
N TYR A 1123 37.40 17.18 -6.68
CA TYR A 1123 36.68 17.82 -5.55
C TYR A 1123 37.09 17.36 -4.15
N ALA A 1124 36.73 18.16 -3.15
CA ALA A 1124 37.10 17.92 -1.77
C ALA A 1124 36.04 18.32 -0.74
N LEU A 1125 36.26 17.85 0.49
CA LEU A 1125 35.91 18.64 1.67
C LEU A 1125 36.88 19.81 1.78
N HIS A 1126 36.34 21.03 1.78
CA HIS A 1126 37.06 22.15 2.36
C HIS A 1126 36.92 22.05 3.89
N LYS A 1127 38.00 21.64 4.55
CA LYS A 1127 38.05 21.52 6.01
C LYS A 1127 38.27 22.91 6.59
N LEU A 1128 37.29 23.42 7.30
CA LEU A 1128 37.34 24.76 7.88
C LEU A 1128 38.39 24.81 8.99
N THR A 1129 39.12 25.92 9.01
CA THR A 1129 39.82 26.36 10.22
C THR A 1129 38.77 26.76 11.28
N PRO A 1130 39.04 26.60 12.59
CA PRO A 1130 38.14 27.08 13.64
C PRO A 1130 37.82 28.58 13.56
N GLU A 1131 38.70 29.35 12.94
CA GLU A 1131 38.58 30.78 12.65
C GLU A 1131 37.54 31.05 11.54
N GLU A 1132 37.31 30.11 10.62
CA GLU A 1132 36.21 30.15 9.65
C GLU A 1132 34.89 29.62 10.23
N GLY A 1133 34.91 28.44 10.85
CA GLY A 1133 33.71 27.84 11.45
C GLY A 1133 33.93 26.67 12.41
N LEU A 1134 33.01 26.53 13.37
CA LEU A 1134 33.06 25.56 14.47
C LEU A 1134 31.68 24.94 14.77
N VAL A 1135 31.65 23.68 15.23
CA VAL A 1135 30.45 23.07 15.85
C VAL A 1135 30.54 23.18 17.36
N ARG A 1136 29.44 23.58 18.01
CA ARG A 1136 29.21 23.41 19.46
C ARG A 1136 28.26 22.23 19.67
N HIS A 1137 28.72 21.19 20.37
CA HIS A 1137 27.95 19.96 20.66
C HIS A 1137 27.66 19.88 22.15
N TYR A 1138 26.39 20.03 22.52
CA TYR A 1138 25.89 20.20 23.89
C TYR A 1138 25.62 18.85 24.57
N ARG A 1139 26.68 18.05 24.76
CA ARG A 1139 26.57 16.65 25.15
C ARG A 1139 26.42 16.46 26.66
N ASP A 1140 25.39 15.71 27.04
CA ASP A 1140 25.18 15.26 28.42
C ASP A 1140 26.19 14.17 28.79
N GLN A 1141 26.84 14.31 29.94
CA GLN A 1141 27.87 13.37 30.40
C GLN A 1141 27.28 12.04 30.92
N THR A 1142 26.03 12.06 31.39
CA THR A 1142 25.35 10.88 31.98
C THR A 1142 24.70 10.01 30.92
N LEU A 1143 24.21 10.60 29.83
CA LEU A 1143 23.45 9.92 28.78
C LEU A 1143 24.31 8.89 28.03
N GLY A 1144 23.84 7.63 27.98
CA GLY A 1144 24.51 6.54 27.27
C GLY A 1144 25.91 6.17 27.79
N ASN A 1145 26.25 6.57 29.03
CA ASN A 1145 27.59 6.50 29.62
C ASN A 1145 28.64 7.25 28.77
N TRP A 1146 28.27 8.36 28.13
CA TRP A 1146 29.19 9.12 27.27
C TRP A 1146 30.41 9.64 28.05
N GLY A 1147 30.21 10.14 29.27
CA GLY A 1147 31.29 10.65 30.13
C GLY A 1147 32.33 9.58 30.48
N GLU A 1148 31.90 8.36 30.80
CA GLU A 1148 32.81 7.24 31.12
C GLU A 1148 33.69 6.85 29.93
N LYS A 1149 33.13 6.91 28.71
CA LYS A 1149 33.77 6.46 27.47
C LYS A 1149 34.68 7.52 26.86
N TRP A 1150 34.22 8.77 26.75
CA TRP A 1150 34.80 9.77 25.84
C TRP A 1150 35.36 11.03 26.53
N LEU A 1151 35.06 11.28 27.81
CA LEU A 1151 35.57 12.47 28.50
C LEU A 1151 37.10 12.44 28.61
N ASN A 1152 37.67 11.28 28.97
CA ASN A 1152 39.12 11.07 29.05
C ASN A 1152 39.85 11.19 27.70
N GLU A 1153 39.15 11.07 26.56
CA GLU A 1153 39.71 11.37 25.25
C GLU A 1153 39.56 12.85 24.89
N THR A 1154 38.38 13.41 25.13
CA THR A 1154 38.06 14.84 24.93
C THR A 1154 39.03 15.77 25.66
N LEU A 1155 39.43 15.41 26.89
CA LEU A 1155 40.39 16.17 27.68
C LEU A 1155 41.83 16.15 27.13
N LYS A 1156 42.18 15.22 26.22
CA LYS A 1156 43.50 15.18 25.55
C LYS A 1156 43.66 16.31 24.54
N PHE A 1157 42.57 16.93 24.08
CA PHE A 1157 42.63 18.05 23.12
C PHE A 1157 43.15 19.33 23.79
N GLY A 1158 43.08 19.41 25.12
CA GLY A 1158 43.50 20.56 25.93
C GLY A 1158 42.53 20.84 27.09
N PRO A 1159 42.90 21.75 28.01
CA PRO A 1159 42.08 22.08 29.16
C PRO A 1159 40.73 22.70 28.75
N LEU A 1160 39.69 22.40 29.53
CA LEU A 1160 38.38 23.02 29.38
C LEU A 1160 38.42 24.54 29.60
N ARG A 1161 37.51 25.27 28.96
CA ARG A 1161 37.39 26.73 29.00
C ARG A 1161 35.93 27.16 28.91
N GLU A 1162 35.57 28.21 29.63
CA GLU A 1162 34.30 28.90 29.41
C GLU A 1162 34.29 29.59 28.05
N THR A 1163 33.27 29.32 27.24
CA THR A 1163 33.05 30.01 25.95
C THR A 1163 31.57 30.33 25.76
N ASP A 1164 31.27 31.61 25.51
CA ASP A 1164 29.91 32.10 25.25
C ASP A 1164 29.44 31.75 23.83
N TYR A 1165 28.13 31.63 23.65
CA TYR A 1165 27.49 31.56 22.33
C TYR A 1165 27.47 32.96 21.64
N PRO A 1166 27.59 33.08 20.30
CA PRO A 1166 27.76 34.37 19.63
C PRO A 1166 26.64 35.38 19.89
N LYS A 1167 27.02 36.54 20.45
CA LYS A 1167 26.12 37.67 20.76
C LYS A 1167 25.35 38.19 19.53
N LYS A 1168 25.87 38.00 18.30
CA LYS A 1168 25.17 38.38 17.05
C LYS A 1168 23.87 37.59 16.81
N TYR A 1169 23.71 36.41 17.41
CA TYR A 1169 22.53 35.55 17.22
C TYR A 1169 21.69 35.37 18.49
N LEU A 1170 22.33 35.32 19.67
CA LEU A 1170 21.70 34.92 20.94
C LEU A 1170 20.40 35.67 21.28
N GLY A 1171 20.37 36.99 21.11
CA GLY A 1171 19.20 37.82 21.44
C GLY A 1171 17.97 37.49 20.59
N LYS A 1172 18.13 37.42 19.26
CA LYS A 1172 17.03 37.11 18.34
C LYS A 1172 16.57 35.66 18.45
N LEU A 1173 17.49 34.74 18.72
CA LEU A 1173 17.19 33.34 19.01
C LEU A 1173 16.27 33.21 20.22
N THR A 1174 16.61 33.87 21.33
CA THR A 1174 15.82 33.84 22.58
C THR A 1174 14.39 34.34 22.35
N GLU A 1175 14.22 35.45 21.61
CA GLU A 1175 12.91 36.01 21.28
C GLU A 1175 12.05 35.04 20.43
N ASN A 1176 12.65 34.43 19.40
CA ASN A 1176 11.94 33.46 18.55
C ASN A 1176 11.50 32.22 19.34
N VAL A 1177 12.38 31.68 20.20
CA VAL A 1177 12.10 30.49 21.02
C VAL A 1177 10.95 30.75 21.98
N LYS A 1178 10.98 31.86 22.73
CA LYS A 1178 9.89 32.30 23.61
C LYS A 1178 8.57 32.40 22.87
N ARG A 1179 8.55 33.08 21.72
CA ARG A 1179 7.35 33.27 20.90
C ARG A 1179 6.72 31.95 20.45
N ARG A 1180 7.51 30.95 20.03
CA ARG A 1180 6.96 29.63 19.63
C ARG A 1180 6.48 28.84 20.85
N ALA A 1181 7.28 28.75 21.91
CA ALA A 1181 6.91 28.01 23.12
C ALA A 1181 5.60 28.54 23.72
N LYS A 1182 5.47 29.87 23.81
CA LYS A 1182 4.23 30.53 24.27
C LYS A 1182 3.04 30.33 23.33
N TYR A 1183 3.25 30.21 22.02
CA TYR A 1183 2.16 29.92 21.07
C TYR A 1183 1.64 28.48 21.20
N VAL A 1184 2.53 27.50 21.36
CA VAL A 1184 2.17 26.07 21.43
C VAL A 1184 1.69 25.64 22.81
N TYR A 1185 2.30 26.17 23.89
CA TYR A 1185 2.07 25.71 25.27
C TYR A 1185 1.48 26.78 26.21
N GLY A 1186 1.29 28.03 25.73
CA GLY A 1186 0.82 29.15 26.55
C GLY A 1186 -0.69 29.47 26.45
N ASN A 1187 -1.49 28.62 25.81
CA ASN A 1187 -2.94 28.77 25.74
C ASN A 1187 -3.61 27.84 26.77
N GLU A 1188 -4.27 28.40 27.78
CA GLU A 1188 -4.90 27.65 28.91
C GLU A 1188 -6.21 26.90 28.53
N PHE A 1189 -6.45 26.66 27.24
CA PHE A 1189 -7.71 26.12 26.71
C PHE A 1189 -7.52 24.90 25.77
N ASP A 1190 -6.37 24.21 25.83
CA ASP A 1190 -5.94 23.15 24.89
C ASP A 1190 -5.40 21.85 25.56
#